data_AF-A0A848S7R0-F1
#
_entry.id   AF-A0A848S7R0-F1
#
_cell.length_a   1.000
_cell.length_b   1.000
_cell.length_c   1.000
_cell.angle_alpha   90.00
_cell.angle_beta   90.00
_cell.angle_gamma   90.00
#
_symmetry.space_group_name_H-M   'P 1'
#
loop_
_entity.id
_entity.type
_entity.pdbx_description
1 polymer ?
#
loop_
_entity_poly.entity_id
_entity_poly.type
_entity_poly.pdbx_seq_one_letter_code
_entity_poly.pdbx_strand_id
1 'polypeptide(L)'
;MFTELSIDKEFQAKLDNLIEENLENEKFCVKQLAMAIGKSRSQLHRKLHAINGKSTSQYIREYRLEKAMSMLQKNVATVSEIAYRVGFNSPSYFNTCFHDYYGYPPGEVKFRNPLNDHEKEDIVVLNEESENITIKRWYYKFRTYFIGALALSLVITFAFTYYRYSITEKSNSPVIEESNLLTNSIAVLPFINMSGNIDDEAFCDGMTTAIISRLSKIKGITKVISQTSMLNYKKHNKTMDEIAEELNVHYILESGFQKSGNNIKINLQLIDGPTDKLYWSQVYEGKFDSIFKIQAEVAEMVAKQLDANITDDEQKGLQNSLTNNIEAYENYLIGKKVFSTWAKNNLVASRRYFEKAIELDSTFSEAFYYAGLTYSLMGIWNGNMTKTAANKLSKPFFDKALELDSNNYELLNYLAFDAGFDWNFKKADSLFKKLQDIGYEHNGDGFYFMMGHSDRLIENYFNILEDPLHGDDYENIDWRSLPYALYYRGEIDEAKHLMEVGLNLHPNFDAYYDHFGNAYLAIGDFEKAKEVLETGLLISGKRYASMVIHLAVVYHYLGNEVMSKKLLNEVILRAINGEPEINVFVAHYYARMSNFNEAFKWLDIAYKKHEVDLIWLKSDPNLILLKDDPRYQRLCKKIGFLNLK
;
A
#
# COMPACT_ATOMS: atom_id res chain seq x y z
N MET A 1 25.47 13.47 26.51
CA MET A 1 25.36 14.59 25.54
C MET A 1 26.58 14.72 24.62
N PHE A 2 27.81 14.91 25.12
CA PHE A 2 29.01 14.99 24.25
C PHE A 2 29.34 13.69 23.47
N THR A 3 29.07 12.52 24.06
CA THR A 3 29.30 11.21 23.43
C THR A 3 28.28 10.86 22.34
N GLU A 4 27.03 11.26 22.50
CA GLU A 4 25.95 11.07 21.51
C GLU A 4 26.17 11.90 20.25
N LEU A 5 26.52 13.18 20.42
CA LEU A 5 26.87 14.08 19.32
C LEU A 5 28.08 13.60 18.50
N SER A 6 29.00 12.87 19.13
CA SER A 6 30.18 12.29 18.45
C SER A 6 29.80 11.09 17.58
N ILE A 7 28.91 10.23 18.08
CA ILE A 7 28.44 9.02 17.36
C ILE A 7 27.56 9.40 16.17
N ASP A 8 26.74 10.45 16.30
CA ASP A 8 25.88 10.90 15.20
C ASP A 8 26.68 11.57 14.08
N LYS A 9 27.75 12.31 14.42
CA LYS A 9 28.69 12.84 13.42
C LYS A 9 29.44 11.75 12.67
N GLU A 10 29.92 10.72 13.37
CA GLU A 10 30.56 9.57 12.72
C GLU A 10 29.59 8.80 11.82
N PHE A 11 28.33 8.69 12.24
CA PHE A 11 27.28 8.06 11.44
C PHE A 11 26.97 8.86 10.16
N GLN A 12 26.83 10.18 10.26
CA GLN A 12 26.63 11.05 9.09
C GLN A 12 27.84 11.00 8.14
N ALA A 13 29.06 11.10 8.66
CA ALA A 13 30.27 10.99 7.84
C ALA A 13 30.35 9.65 7.09
N LYS A 14 29.88 8.56 7.70
CA LYS A 14 29.79 7.26 7.03
C LYS A 14 28.74 7.25 5.90
N LEU A 15 27.59 7.89 6.10
CA LEU A 15 26.57 8.02 5.06
C LEU A 15 27.08 8.87 3.90
N ASP A 16 27.69 10.01 4.19
CA ASP A 16 28.24 10.94 3.20
C ASP A 16 29.29 10.23 2.33
N ASN A 17 30.21 9.46 2.93
CA ASN A 17 31.19 8.68 2.19
C ASN A 17 30.55 7.63 1.27
N LEU A 18 29.53 6.92 1.74
CA LEU A 18 28.83 5.91 0.93
C LEU A 18 28.07 6.53 -0.24
N ILE A 19 27.46 7.71 -0.03
CA ILE A 19 26.80 8.46 -1.10
C ILE A 19 27.84 9.00 -2.08
N GLU A 20 28.98 9.51 -1.60
CA GLU A 20 30.08 10.01 -2.44
C GLU A 20 30.66 8.91 -3.33
N GLU A 21 30.93 7.72 -2.78
CA GLU A 21 31.45 6.56 -3.53
C GLU A 21 30.47 6.08 -4.61
N ASN A 22 29.18 6.40 -4.46
CA ASN A 22 28.11 6.01 -5.38
C ASN A 22 27.44 7.22 -6.05
N LEU A 23 28.13 8.36 -6.12
CA LEU A 23 27.52 9.64 -6.52
C LEU A 23 26.98 9.60 -7.97
N GLU A 24 27.70 8.96 -8.89
CA GLU A 24 27.28 8.81 -10.30
C GLU A 24 26.23 7.70 -10.51
N ASN A 25 25.98 6.85 -9.51
CA ASN A 25 25.09 5.70 -9.64
C ASN A 25 23.62 6.10 -9.44
N GLU A 26 22.89 6.26 -10.54
CA GLU A 26 21.45 6.58 -10.51
C GLU A 26 20.60 5.55 -9.75
N LYS A 27 21.04 4.28 -9.69
CA LYS A 27 20.36 3.19 -8.99
C LYS A 27 20.67 3.15 -7.50
N PHE A 28 21.59 3.98 -7.01
CA PHE A 28 21.88 4.07 -5.58
C PHE A 28 20.75 4.84 -4.87
N CYS A 29 19.87 4.09 -4.19
CA CYS A 29 18.71 4.62 -3.48
C CYS A 29 18.74 4.22 -1.99
N VAL A 30 17.64 4.49 -1.28
CA VAL A 30 17.46 4.18 0.14
C VAL A 30 17.79 2.72 0.47
N LYS A 31 17.45 1.78 -0.43
CA LYS A 31 17.73 0.34 -0.27
C LYS A 31 19.23 0.08 -0.16
N GLN A 32 20.01 0.55 -1.14
CA GLN A 32 21.45 0.29 -1.21
C GLN A 32 22.18 0.97 -0.05
N LEU A 33 21.78 2.20 0.33
CA LEU A 33 22.37 2.89 1.47
C LEU A 33 22.08 2.15 2.80
N ALA A 34 20.85 1.67 3.00
CA ALA A 34 20.46 0.91 4.18
C ALA A 34 21.23 -0.42 4.29
N MET A 35 21.35 -1.15 3.18
CA MET A 35 22.14 -2.38 3.09
C MET A 35 23.62 -2.11 3.40
N ALA A 36 24.22 -1.06 2.82
CA ALA A 36 25.64 -0.74 3.00
C ALA A 36 26.00 -0.38 4.46
N ILE A 37 25.05 0.14 5.24
CA ILE A 37 25.27 0.45 6.66
C ILE A 37 24.82 -0.68 7.62
N GLY A 38 24.26 -1.77 7.10
CA GLY A 38 23.73 -2.88 7.90
C GLY A 38 22.52 -2.48 8.76
N LYS A 39 21.60 -1.68 8.23
CA LYS A 39 20.34 -1.30 8.89
C LYS A 39 19.15 -1.52 7.97
N SER A 40 17.96 -1.78 8.51
CA SER A 40 16.74 -1.72 7.70
C SER A 40 16.45 -0.28 7.27
N ARG A 41 15.64 -0.10 6.21
CA ARG A 41 15.31 1.26 5.72
C ARG A 41 14.62 2.09 6.81
N SER A 42 13.72 1.47 7.57
CA SER A 42 13.03 2.09 8.71
C SER A 42 13.99 2.52 9.82
N GLN A 43 15.00 1.70 10.14
CA GLN A 43 16.00 2.05 11.16
C GLN A 43 16.92 3.19 10.70
N LEU A 44 17.34 3.18 9.43
CA LEU A 44 18.11 4.28 8.83
C LEU A 44 17.30 5.58 8.84
N HIS A 45 16.06 5.53 8.38
CA HIS A 45 15.15 6.67 8.36
C HIS A 45 14.95 7.25 9.76
N ARG A 46 14.57 6.43 10.75
CA ARG A 46 14.38 6.89 12.14
C ARG A 46 15.64 7.55 12.70
N LYS A 47 16.82 7.01 12.38
CA LYS A 47 18.08 7.58 12.85
C LYS A 47 18.40 8.91 12.17
N LEU A 48 18.25 9.02 10.85
CA LEU A 48 18.44 10.28 10.12
C LEU A 48 17.45 11.36 10.58
N HIS A 49 16.17 11.01 10.69
CA HIS A 49 15.15 11.93 11.15
C HIS A 49 15.41 12.42 12.59
N ALA A 50 15.89 11.55 13.49
CA ALA A 50 16.30 11.94 14.84
C ALA A 50 17.50 12.90 14.86
N ILE A 51 18.42 12.79 13.89
CA ILE A 51 19.63 13.62 13.84
C ILE A 51 19.37 14.97 13.16
N ASN A 52 18.67 14.99 12.04
CA ASN A 52 18.55 16.18 11.19
C ASN A 52 17.14 16.43 10.62
N GLY A 53 16.14 15.64 11.02
CA GLY A 53 14.75 15.79 10.56
C GLY A 53 14.49 15.36 9.12
N LYS A 54 15.48 14.80 8.41
CA LYS A 54 15.38 14.44 6.98
C LYS A 54 15.02 12.96 6.81
N SER A 55 14.27 12.64 5.75
CA SER A 55 14.13 11.26 5.30
C SER A 55 15.43 10.77 4.65
N THR A 56 15.61 9.46 4.51
CA THR A 56 16.79 8.90 3.84
C THR A 56 16.87 9.31 2.36
N SER A 57 15.72 9.31 1.67
CA SER A 57 15.58 9.74 0.28
C SER A 57 15.95 11.22 0.11
N GLN A 58 15.42 12.08 0.98
CA GLN A 58 15.75 13.50 1.04
C GLN A 58 17.24 13.73 1.32
N TYR A 59 17.83 13.00 2.28
CA TYR A 59 19.24 13.13 2.62
C TYR A 59 20.16 12.84 1.42
N ILE A 60 19.90 11.75 0.68
CA ILE A 60 20.64 11.39 -0.53
C ILE A 60 20.48 12.49 -1.60
N ARG A 61 19.24 12.95 -1.83
CA ARG A 61 18.95 13.98 -2.85
C ARG A 61 19.65 15.29 -2.54
N GLU A 62 19.55 15.79 -1.31
CA GLU A 62 20.18 17.05 -0.91
C GLU A 62 21.70 16.98 -1.00
N TYR A 63 22.30 15.86 -0.59
CA TYR A 63 23.75 15.65 -0.75
C TYR A 63 24.17 15.72 -2.23
N ARG A 64 23.40 15.08 -3.13
CA ARG A 64 23.64 15.15 -4.58
C ARG A 64 23.50 16.58 -5.12
N LEU A 65 22.53 17.35 -4.65
CA LEU A 65 22.33 18.76 -5.03
C LEU A 65 23.48 19.66 -4.53
N GLU A 66 23.97 19.43 -3.32
CA GLU A 66 25.13 20.16 -2.77
C GLU A 66 26.40 19.90 -3.60
N LYS A 67 26.62 18.65 -4.03
CA LYS A 67 27.71 18.31 -4.96
C LYS A 67 27.51 18.95 -6.32
N ALA A 68 26.28 18.97 -6.83
CA ALA A 68 25.94 19.63 -8.08
C ALA A 68 26.24 21.14 -8.01
N MET A 69 25.90 21.80 -6.90
CA MET A 69 26.18 23.22 -6.67
C MET A 69 27.70 23.50 -6.72
N SER A 70 28.52 22.69 -6.05
CA SER A 70 29.98 22.80 -6.12
C SER A 70 30.51 22.62 -7.56
N MET A 71 29.97 21.67 -8.33
CA MET A 71 30.35 21.46 -9.73
C MET A 71 29.92 22.61 -10.65
N LEU A 72 28.74 23.19 -10.42
CA LEU A 72 28.21 24.32 -11.17
C LEU A 72 29.01 25.60 -10.91
N GLN A 73 29.37 25.87 -9.66
CA GLN A 73 30.23 26.99 -9.27
C GLN A 73 31.63 26.89 -9.88
N LYS A 74 32.19 25.68 -9.94
CA LYS A 74 33.50 25.40 -10.56
C LYS A 74 33.44 25.28 -12.08
N ASN A 75 32.24 25.37 -12.67
CA ASN A 75 32.01 25.27 -14.11
C ASN A 75 32.60 23.99 -14.74
N VAL A 76 32.45 22.85 -14.06
CA VAL A 76 33.11 21.58 -14.41
C VAL A 76 32.47 20.87 -15.62
N ALA A 77 31.18 21.11 -15.88
CA ALA A 77 30.44 20.56 -17.02
C ALA A 77 29.15 21.38 -17.29
N THR A 78 28.39 20.99 -18.32
CA THR A 78 27.04 21.55 -18.56
C THR A 78 26.06 21.10 -17.48
N VAL A 79 24.94 21.82 -17.32
CA VAL A 79 23.89 21.49 -16.34
C VAL A 79 23.38 20.06 -16.50
N SER A 80 23.13 19.64 -17.74
CA SER A 80 22.65 18.28 -18.04
C SER A 80 23.69 17.21 -17.70
N GLU A 81 24.98 17.44 -17.96
CA GLU A 81 26.04 16.51 -17.60
C GLU A 81 26.24 16.42 -16.09
N ILE A 82 26.13 17.55 -15.37
CA ILE A 82 26.21 17.57 -13.91
C ILE A 82 25.04 16.79 -13.30
N ALA A 83 23.83 16.88 -13.86
CA ALA A 83 22.68 16.10 -13.41
C ALA A 83 22.98 14.59 -13.40
N TYR A 84 23.55 14.06 -14.50
CA TYR A 84 23.93 12.64 -14.57
C TYR A 84 25.11 12.31 -13.65
N ARG A 85 26.13 13.17 -13.57
CA ARG A 85 27.31 12.96 -12.71
C ARG A 85 27.02 12.94 -11.21
N VAL A 86 25.91 13.56 -10.81
CA VAL A 86 25.44 13.49 -9.41
C VAL A 86 24.31 12.47 -9.23
N GLY A 87 24.08 11.61 -10.21
CA GLY A 87 23.21 10.44 -10.10
C GLY A 87 21.72 10.72 -10.29
N PHE A 88 21.33 11.82 -10.95
CA PHE A 88 19.95 12.01 -11.40
C PHE A 88 19.71 11.28 -12.73
N ASN A 89 18.58 10.60 -12.84
CA ASN A 89 18.17 9.88 -14.04
C ASN A 89 17.69 10.80 -15.20
N SER A 90 17.37 12.06 -14.90
CA SER A 90 16.97 13.03 -15.91
C SER A 90 17.35 14.48 -15.54
N PRO A 91 17.83 15.29 -16.52
CA PRO A 91 18.08 16.71 -16.33
C PRO A 91 16.83 17.52 -15.95
N SER A 92 15.64 17.13 -16.42
CA SER A 92 14.38 17.81 -16.08
C SER A 92 14.02 17.64 -14.60
N TYR A 93 14.13 16.44 -14.06
CA TYR A 93 13.91 16.18 -12.64
C TYR A 93 14.97 16.88 -11.78
N PHE A 94 16.23 16.87 -12.20
CA PHE A 94 17.31 17.62 -11.56
C PHE A 94 17.02 19.12 -11.46
N ASN A 95 16.57 19.75 -12.55
CA ASN A 95 16.22 21.18 -12.56
C ASN A 95 15.13 21.51 -11.54
N THR A 96 14.10 20.66 -11.45
CA THR A 96 12.99 20.82 -10.50
C THR A 96 13.51 20.72 -9.05
N CYS A 97 14.24 19.66 -8.74
CA CYS A 97 14.80 19.44 -7.41
C CYS A 97 15.79 20.56 -6.99
N PHE A 98 16.61 21.03 -7.93
CA PHE A 98 17.57 22.10 -7.68
C PHE A 98 16.86 23.43 -7.41
N HIS A 99 15.82 23.75 -8.19
CA HIS A 99 14.99 24.93 -7.97
C HIS A 99 14.27 24.86 -6.62
N ASP A 100 13.69 23.70 -6.27
CA ASP A 100 12.97 23.54 -5.01
C ASP A 100 13.91 23.68 -3.79
N TYR A 101 15.17 23.25 -3.92
CA TYR A 101 16.15 23.32 -2.84
C TYR A 101 16.83 24.70 -2.72
N TYR A 102 17.21 25.33 -3.84
CA TYR A 102 17.96 26.59 -3.84
C TYR A 102 17.12 27.84 -4.16
N GLY A 103 15.87 27.67 -4.60
CA GLY A 103 14.95 28.75 -4.98
C GLY A 103 15.20 29.35 -6.36
N TYR A 104 16.02 28.72 -7.21
CA TYR A 104 16.34 29.17 -8.58
C TYR A 104 16.94 28.04 -9.43
N PRO A 105 16.85 28.10 -10.78
CA PRO A 105 17.35 27.03 -11.63
C PRO A 105 18.89 26.96 -11.66
N PRO A 106 19.48 25.77 -11.87
CA PRO A 106 20.93 25.57 -11.83
C PRO A 106 21.72 26.38 -12.88
N GLY A 107 21.07 26.79 -13.98
CA GLY A 107 21.65 27.69 -14.97
C GLY A 107 21.98 29.09 -14.44
N GLU A 108 21.34 29.52 -13.35
CA GLU A 108 21.57 30.82 -12.73
C GLU A 108 22.75 30.84 -11.74
N VAL A 109 23.30 29.68 -11.36
CA VAL A 109 24.39 29.59 -10.37
C VAL A 109 25.60 30.43 -10.76
N LYS A 110 25.93 30.50 -12.07
CA LYS A 110 27.08 31.27 -12.57
C LYS A 110 26.90 32.79 -12.48
N PHE A 111 25.67 33.26 -12.33
CA PHE A 111 25.32 34.67 -12.27
C PHE A 111 25.07 35.15 -10.83
N ARG A 112 25.13 34.23 -9.84
CA ARG A 112 24.96 34.53 -8.42
C ARG A 112 26.31 34.41 -7.70
N ASN A 113 26.93 35.55 -7.42
CA ASN A 113 28.27 35.69 -6.83
C ASN A 113 28.26 35.25 -5.34
N PRO A 114 29.20 34.45 -4.82
CA PRO A 114 29.17 33.95 -3.43
C PRO A 114 29.79 34.91 -2.40
N LEU A 115 29.72 36.23 -2.64
CA LEU A 115 30.19 37.26 -1.72
C LEU A 115 29.27 38.48 -1.84
N ASN A 116 28.18 38.48 -1.06
CA ASN A 116 27.46 39.66 -0.57
C ASN A 116 26.22 39.16 0.19
N ASP A 117 26.44 38.69 1.42
CA ASP A 117 25.55 38.94 2.55
C ASP A 117 26.27 38.44 3.81
N HIS A 118 26.30 39.31 4.83
CA HIS A 118 27.00 39.21 6.13
C HIS A 118 28.37 39.92 6.23
N GLU A 119 28.31 41.24 6.36
CA GLU A 119 29.18 41.99 7.28
C GLU A 119 28.49 42.14 8.66
N LYS A 120 29.35 42.22 9.70
CA LYS A 120 29.15 42.33 11.16
C LYS A 120 29.18 40.97 11.87
N GLU A 121 30.19 40.60 12.66
CA GLU A 121 31.05 41.36 13.58
C GLU A 121 32.40 40.67 13.84
N ASP A 122 33.37 41.51 14.21
CA ASP A 122 34.61 41.31 14.96
C ASP A 122 35.84 40.57 14.38
N ILE A 123 36.79 41.43 13.98
CA ILE A 123 38.20 41.18 13.67
C ILE A 123 39.00 41.08 14.98
N VAL A 124 39.73 39.98 15.17
CA VAL A 124 40.98 39.99 15.95
C VAL A 124 42.06 39.32 15.12
N VAL A 125 42.99 40.14 14.63
CA VAL A 125 44.21 39.76 13.91
C VAL A 125 45.22 39.20 14.91
N LEU A 126 45.83 38.05 14.61
CA LEU A 126 47.16 37.73 15.12
C LEU A 126 48.03 37.18 13.98
N ASN A 127 49.14 37.88 13.78
CA ASN A 127 50.20 37.63 12.82
C ASN A 127 50.90 36.30 13.06
N GLU A 128 51.43 35.74 11.97
CA GLU A 128 52.51 34.75 11.98
C GLU A 128 53.77 35.36 12.60
N GLU A 129 54.44 34.61 13.48
CA GLU A 129 55.90 34.57 13.49
C GLU A 129 56.37 33.25 14.13
N SER A 130 57.31 32.63 13.43
CA SER A 130 58.00 31.41 13.85
C SER A 130 59.30 31.77 14.56
N GLU A 131 59.61 31.11 15.67
CA GLU A 131 60.89 30.41 15.92
C GLU A 131 61.18 30.09 17.41
N ASN A 132 61.72 28.88 17.57
CA ASN A 132 62.78 28.43 18.48
C ASN A 132 62.59 28.20 20.01
N ILE A 133 62.54 26.90 20.34
CA ILE A 133 63.40 26.14 21.28
C ILE A 133 63.54 26.64 22.74
N THR A 134 63.08 25.83 23.72
CA THR A 134 63.93 25.30 24.82
C THR A 134 63.27 24.19 25.66
N ILE A 135 64.12 23.37 26.28
CA ILE A 135 63.92 22.01 26.78
C ILE A 135 63.47 21.96 28.26
N LYS A 136 62.85 20.82 28.64
CA LYS A 136 62.86 20.12 29.97
C LYS A 136 61.66 20.34 30.92
N ARG A 137 60.79 19.32 30.99
CA ARG A 137 60.49 18.48 32.20
C ARG A 137 59.21 17.65 32.01
N TRP A 138 59.32 16.40 31.54
CA TRP A 138 58.22 15.44 31.68
C TRP A 138 58.67 13.97 31.62
N TYR A 139 59.55 13.56 32.55
CA TYR A 139 60.10 12.19 32.59
C TYR A 139 59.53 11.30 33.73
N TYR A 140 58.40 11.68 34.35
CA TYR A 140 57.82 10.92 35.49
C TYR A 140 56.29 10.65 35.43
N LYS A 141 55.64 10.78 34.26
CA LYS A 141 54.23 10.34 34.08
C LYS A 141 54.03 9.19 33.10
N PHE A 142 55.10 8.62 32.52
CA PHE A 142 54.98 7.58 31.48
C PHE A 142 54.76 6.15 32.01
N ARG A 143 54.96 5.88 33.31
CA ARG A 143 54.82 4.52 33.88
C ARG A 143 53.39 4.15 34.29
N THR A 144 52.51 5.11 34.56
CA THR A 144 51.11 4.85 34.97
C THR A 144 50.19 4.61 33.78
N TYR A 145 50.45 5.25 32.64
CA TYR A 145 49.66 5.03 31.41
C TYR A 145 49.93 3.68 30.76
N PHE A 146 51.14 3.12 30.92
CA PHE A 146 51.48 1.82 30.35
C PHE A 146 50.76 0.66 31.07
N ILE A 147 50.62 0.73 32.39
CA ILE A 147 49.90 -0.29 33.17
C ILE A 147 48.38 -0.20 32.92
N GLY A 148 47.84 1.02 32.77
CA GLY A 148 46.44 1.23 32.39
C GLY A 148 46.10 0.70 30.99
N ALA A 149 47.00 0.91 30.02
CA ALA A 149 46.82 0.41 28.66
C ALA A 149 46.85 -1.14 28.58
N LEU A 150 47.67 -1.79 29.41
CA LEU A 150 47.76 -3.25 29.48
C LEU A 150 46.55 -3.89 30.17
N ALA A 151 45.99 -3.23 31.18
CA ALA A 151 44.72 -3.66 31.79
C ALA A 151 43.55 -3.49 30.80
N LEU A 152 43.54 -2.39 30.03
CA LEU A 152 42.52 -2.15 29.01
C LEU A 152 42.61 -3.16 27.85
N SER A 153 43.81 -3.53 27.41
CA SER A 153 43.98 -4.55 26.37
C SER A 153 43.55 -5.94 26.83
N LEU A 154 43.75 -6.28 28.10
CA LEU A 154 43.26 -7.53 28.68
C LEU A 154 41.74 -7.55 28.78
N VAL A 155 41.10 -6.44 29.16
CA VAL A 155 39.63 -6.32 29.19
C VAL A 155 39.04 -6.41 27.78
N ILE A 156 39.65 -5.75 26.79
CA ILE A 156 39.20 -5.82 25.39
C ILE A 156 39.38 -7.24 24.84
N THR A 157 40.48 -7.91 25.16
CA THR A 157 40.73 -9.28 24.71
C THR A 157 39.77 -10.26 25.38
N PHE A 158 39.47 -10.08 26.67
CA PHE A 158 38.47 -10.87 27.40
C PHE A 158 37.04 -10.60 26.89
N ALA A 159 36.69 -9.36 26.60
CA ALA A 159 35.41 -9.00 25.99
C ALA A 159 35.29 -9.55 24.56
N PHE A 160 36.38 -9.55 23.78
CA PHE A 160 36.41 -10.10 22.43
C PHE A 160 36.33 -11.63 22.44
N THR A 161 37.01 -12.31 23.37
CA THR A 161 36.92 -13.77 23.52
C THR A 161 35.57 -14.19 24.09
N TYR A 162 35.00 -13.44 25.04
CA TYR A 162 33.63 -13.66 25.51
C TYR A 162 32.60 -13.41 24.41
N TYR A 163 32.76 -12.35 23.61
CA TYR A 163 31.92 -12.09 22.43
C TYR A 163 32.01 -13.21 21.40
N ARG A 164 33.22 -13.68 21.07
CA ARG A 164 33.42 -14.82 20.16
C ARG A 164 32.83 -16.11 20.72
N TYR A 165 33.01 -16.40 22.00
CA TYR A 165 32.40 -17.55 22.66
C TYR A 165 30.86 -17.47 22.66
N SER A 166 30.29 -16.29 22.94
CA SER A 166 28.84 -16.05 22.91
C SER A 166 28.24 -16.12 21.49
N ILE A 167 29.02 -15.83 20.46
CA ILE A 167 28.62 -16.01 19.05
C ILE A 167 28.71 -17.47 18.64
N THR A 168 29.69 -18.22 19.14
CA THR A 168 29.81 -19.66 18.83
C THR A 168 28.73 -20.50 19.51
N GLU A 169 28.24 -20.13 20.70
CA GLU A 169 27.07 -20.79 21.31
C GLU A 169 25.71 -20.35 20.70
N LYS A 170 25.60 -19.13 20.14
CA LYS A 170 24.41 -18.69 19.39
C LYS A 170 24.37 -19.17 17.93
N SER A 171 25.43 -19.82 17.44
CA SER A 171 25.55 -20.36 16.08
C SER A 171 25.05 -21.82 15.94
N ASN A 172 24.40 -22.38 16.97
CA ASN A 172 23.66 -23.65 16.87
C ASN A 172 22.14 -23.47 16.76
N SER A 173 21.66 -22.26 16.47
CA SER A 173 20.33 -22.08 15.89
C SER A 173 20.42 -22.35 14.39
N PRO A 174 19.51 -23.14 13.81
CA PRO A 174 19.62 -23.57 12.42
C PRO A 174 19.60 -22.34 11.51
N VAL A 175 20.63 -22.22 10.66
CA VAL A 175 20.62 -21.33 9.51
C VAL A 175 19.48 -21.80 8.61
N ILE A 176 18.37 -21.06 8.58
CA ILE A 176 17.37 -21.21 7.54
C ILE A 176 17.99 -20.55 6.31
N GLU A 177 18.38 -21.35 5.32
CA GLU A 177 18.88 -20.87 4.02
C GLU A 177 17.86 -19.94 3.35
N GLU A 178 18.29 -18.76 2.92
CA GLU A 178 17.51 -17.77 2.16
C GLU A 178 16.89 -18.35 0.86
N SER A 179 17.37 -19.50 0.37
CA SER A 179 16.81 -20.18 -0.81
C SER A 179 15.49 -20.91 -0.55
N ASN A 180 15.08 -21.13 0.70
CA ASN A 180 13.83 -21.80 1.07
C ASN A 180 12.65 -20.84 1.29
N LEU A 181 12.85 -19.53 1.14
CA LEU A 181 11.74 -18.59 1.35
C LEU A 181 10.79 -18.63 0.14
N LEU A 182 11.28 -18.50 -1.11
CA LEU A 182 10.46 -18.44 -2.34
C LEU A 182 9.79 -19.77 -2.73
N THR A 183 10.19 -20.87 -2.11
CA THR A 183 9.78 -22.22 -2.51
C THR A 183 8.28 -22.48 -2.30
N ASN A 184 7.55 -21.70 -1.50
CA ASN A 184 6.15 -22.00 -1.19
C ASN A 184 5.17 -20.91 -1.67
N SER A 185 5.43 -20.32 -2.84
CA SER A 185 4.57 -19.32 -3.49
C SER A 185 3.90 -19.88 -4.75
N ILE A 186 2.61 -19.59 -4.95
CA ILE A 186 1.82 -20.19 -6.04
C ILE A 186 0.84 -19.22 -6.71
N ALA A 187 0.80 -19.25 -8.04
CA ALA A 187 -0.28 -18.71 -8.86
C ALA A 187 -1.18 -19.85 -9.37
N VAL A 188 -2.50 -19.73 -9.20
CA VAL A 188 -3.47 -20.69 -9.74
C VAL A 188 -4.13 -20.07 -10.95
N LEU A 189 -3.75 -20.53 -12.14
CA LEU A 189 -4.34 -20.02 -13.38
C LEU A 189 -5.81 -20.45 -13.51
N PRO A 190 -6.65 -19.66 -14.20
CA PRO A 190 -8.04 -20.01 -14.41
C PRO A 190 -8.16 -21.37 -15.10
N PHE A 191 -8.98 -22.26 -14.53
CA PHE A 191 -9.21 -23.58 -15.09
C PHE A 191 -9.69 -23.48 -16.54
N ILE A 192 -9.04 -24.21 -17.43
CA ILE A 192 -9.40 -24.26 -18.85
C ILE A 192 -10.56 -25.23 -19.03
N ASN A 193 -11.66 -24.73 -19.60
CA ASN A 193 -12.81 -25.55 -19.96
C ASN A 193 -12.49 -26.39 -21.21
N MET A 194 -12.36 -27.69 -21.01
CA MET A 194 -12.12 -28.71 -22.05
C MET A 194 -13.38 -29.55 -22.33
N SER A 195 -14.53 -29.20 -21.73
CA SER A 195 -15.82 -29.88 -21.91
C SER A 195 -16.51 -29.49 -23.23
N GLY A 196 -16.20 -28.32 -23.77
CA GLY A 196 -16.87 -27.76 -24.96
C GLY A 196 -18.25 -27.16 -24.71
N ASN A 197 -18.77 -27.24 -23.47
CA ASN A 197 -20.00 -26.58 -23.05
C ASN A 197 -19.70 -25.25 -22.35
N ILE A 198 -20.32 -24.15 -22.79
CA ILE A 198 -20.14 -22.83 -22.20
C ILE A 198 -20.66 -22.73 -20.76
N ASP A 199 -21.61 -23.58 -20.39
CA ASP A 199 -22.19 -23.58 -19.04
C ASP A 199 -21.17 -24.05 -17.99
N ASP A 200 -20.18 -24.87 -18.38
CA ASP A 200 -19.11 -25.34 -17.48
C ASP A 200 -18.04 -24.27 -17.22
N GLU A 201 -18.10 -23.12 -17.90
CA GLU A 201 -17.14 -22.02 -17.73
C GLU A 201 -17.24 -21.37 -16.35
N ALA A 202 -18.47 -21.12 -15.88
CA ALA A 202 -18.72 -20.55 -14.56
C ALA A 202 -18.20 -21.48 -13.45
N PHE A 203 -18.26 -22.79 -13.70
CA PHE A 203 -17.75 -23.79 -12.81
C PHE A 203 -16.21 -23.81 -12.76
N CYS A 204 -15.53 -23.67 -13.90
CA CYS A 204 -14.07 -23.53 -13.94
C CYS A 204 -13.59 -22.31 -13.15
N ASP A 205 -14.26 -21.17 -13.30
CA ASP A 205 -14.00 -19.97 -12.51
C ASP A 205 -14.21 -20.24 -11.01
N GLY A 206 -15.27 -20.98 -10.67
CA GLY A 206 -15.57 -21.42 -9.31
C GLY A 206 -14.53 -22.36 -8.69
N MET A 207 -14.02 -23.32 -9.46
CA MET A 207 -12.94 -24.23 -9.04
C MET A 207 -11.66 -23.46 -8.74
N THR A 208 -11.29 -22.54 -9.62
CA THR A 208 -10.14 -21.65 -9.45
C THR A 208 -10.26 -20.87 -8.14
N THR A 209 -11.41 -20.22 -7.92
CA THR A 209 -11.72 -19.48 -6.69
C THR A 209 -11.58 -20.36 -5.44
N ALA A 210 -12.15 -21.55 -5.51
CA ALA A 210 -12.26 -22.48 -4.40
C ALA A 210 -10.90 -23.07 -3.99
N ILE A 211 -9.99 -23.26 -4.93
CA ILE A 211 -8.62 -23.73 -4.69
C ILE A 211 -7.79 -22.57 -4.11
N ILE A 212 -7.81 -21.39 -4.74
CA ILE A 212 -7.12 -20.19 -4.22
C ILE A 212 -7.52 -19.92 -2.77
N SER A 213 -8.83 -19.92 -2.48
CA SER A 213 -9.36 -19.64 -1.14
C SER A 213 -8.96 -20.69 -0.09
N ARG A 214 -8.68 -21.93 -0.51
CA ARG A 214 -8.24 -23.00 0.39
C ARG A 214 -6.74 -22.93 0.64
N LEU A 215 -5.96 -22.75 -0.43
CA LEU A 215 -4.50 -22.60 -0.34
C LEU A 215 -4.12 -21.36 0.48
N SER A 216 -4.85 -20.25 0.33
CA SER A 216 -4.57 -19.01 1.08
C SER A 216 -4.78 -19.12 2.60
N LYS A 217 -5.43 -20.19 3.07
CA LYS A 217 -5.61 -20.46 4.50
C LYS A 217 -4.49 -21.31 5.09
N ILE A 218 -3.58 -21.84 4.28
CA ILE A 218 -2.46 -22.68 4.72
C ILE A 218 -1.27 -21.78 5.00
N LYS A 219 -0.90 -21.63 6.28
CA LYS A 219 0.23 -20.77 6.69
C LYS A 219 1.57 -21.20 6.12
N GLY A 220 1.71 -22.48 5.77
CA GLY A 220 2.90 -23.03 5.10
C GLY A 220 3.07 -22.59 3.64
N ILE A 221 2.05 -21.97 3.03
CA ILE A 221 2.13 -21.36 1.70
C ILE A 221 2.34 -19.87 1.90
N THR A 222 3.51 -19.37 1.49
CA THR A 222 3.93 -18.00 1.80
C THR A 222 3.19 -16.97 0.97
N LYS A 223 2.74 -17.34 -0.25
CA LYS A 223 2.05 -16.44 -1.17
C LYS A 223 1.10 -17.19 -2.09
N VAL A 224 -0.13 -16.69 -2.21
CA VAL A 224 -1.15 -17.20 -3.14
C VAL A 224 -1.75 -16.02 -3.91
N ILE A 225 -1.61 -16.03 -5.23
CA ILE A 225 -2.09 -14.94 -6.10
C ILE A 225 -3.62 -14.88 -6.12
N SER A 226 -4.16 -13.66 -6.05
CA SER A 226 -5.61 -13.46 -6.05
C SER A 226 -6.26 -13.86 -7.39
N GLN A 227 -7.52 -14.33 -7.32
CA GLN A 227 -8.26 -14.69 -8.52
C GLN A 227 -8.41 -13.51 -9.51
N THR A 228 -8.60 -12.29 -9.00
CA THR A 228 -8.84 -11.11 -9.84
C THR A 228 -7.62 -10.78 -10.70
N SER A 229 -6.42 -10.86 -10.12
CA SER A 229 -5.16 -10.72 -10.87
C SER A 229 -5.04 -11.79 -11.96
N MET A 230 -5.52 -13.01 -11.67
CA MET A 230 -5.43 -14.14 -12.57
C MET A 230 -6.37 -14.09 -13.77
N LEU A 231 -7.43 -13.28 -13.72
CA LEU A 231 -8.37 -13.14 -14.85
C LEU A 231 -7.69 -12.64 -16.12
N ASN A 232 -6.65 -11.81 -15.99
CA ASN A 232 -5.87 -11.30 -17.13
C ASN A 232 -5.09 -12.41 -17.85
N TYR A 233 -4.82 -13.52 -17.17
CA TYR A 233 -4.06 -14.65 -17.70
C TYR A 233 -4.96 -15.80 -18.18
N LYS A 234 -6.25 -15.56 -18.41
CA LYS A 234 -7.12 -16.62 -18.97
C LYS A 234 -6.89 -16.89 -20.46
N LYS A 235 -6.42 -15.88 -21.19
CA LYS A 235 -6.12 -15.91 -22.63
C LYS A 235 -4.82 -15.17 -22.90
N HIS A 236 -3.76 -15.57 -22.19
CA HIS A 236 -2.44 -14.98 -22.35
C HIS A 236 -1.68 -15.60 -23.53
N ASN A 237 -0.69 -14.86 -24.03
CA ASN A 237 0.33 -15.37 -24.96
C ASN A 237 1.73 -15.40 -24.30
N LYS A 238 1.80 -15.15 -22.99
CA LYS A 238 3.05 -15.13 -22.21
C LYS A 238 3.53 -16.55 -21.88
N THR A 239 4.82 -16.73 -21.70
CA THR A 239 5.40 -17.98 -21.17
C THR A 239 5.28 -18.05 -19.65
N MET A 240 5.47 -19.23 -19.05
CA MET A 240 5.25 -19.41 -17.60
C MET A 240 6.29 -18.67 -16.76
N ASP A 241 7.52 -18.56 -17.26
CA ASP A 241 8.58 -17.75 -16.65
C ASP A 241 8.21 -16.26 -16.63
N GLU A 242 7.66 -15.72 -17.72
CA GLU A 242 7.19 -14.34 -17.77
C GLU A 242 6.05 -14.08 -16.77
N ILE A 243 5.11 -15.03 -16.64
CA ILE A 243 3.99 -14.93 -15.69
C ILE A 243 4.50 -15.03 -14.25
N ALA A 244 5.41 -15.97 -13.99
CA ALA A 244 6.01 -16.18 -12.68
C ALA A 244 6.83 -14.97 -12.23
N GLU A 245 7.57 -14.36 -13.15
CA GLU A 245 8.33 -13.12 -12.91
C GLU A 245 7.39 -11.94 -12.62
N GLU A 246 6.35 -11.74 -13.45
CA GLU A 246 5.40 -10.63 -13.28
C GLU A 246 4.61 -10.73 -11.97
N LEU A 247 4.24 -11.94 -11.56
CA LEU A 247 3.50 -12.17 -10.31
C LEU A 247 4.41 -12.40 -9.11
N ASN A 248 5.73 -12.48 -9.33
CA ASN A 248 6.74 -12.86 -8.36
C ASN A 248 6.32 -14.10 -7.54
N VAL A 249 6.15 -15.23 -8.25
CA VAL A 249 5.84 -16.55 -7.67
C VAL A 249 6.77 -17.62 -8.20
N HIS A 250 6.99 -18.66 -7.41
CA HIS A 250 7.83 -19.78 -7.78
C HIS A 250 7.07 -20.86 -8.54
N TYR A 251 5.84 -21.16 -8.13
CA TYR A 251 5.02 -22.19 -8.78
C TYR A 251 3.81 -21.62 -9.49
N ILE A 252 3.49 -22.20 -10.64
CA ILE A 252 2.25 -21.95 -11.38
C ILE A 252 1.45 -23.25 -11.47
N LEU A 253 0.19 -23.22 -11.04
CA LEU A 253 -0.75 -24.32 -11.24
C LEU A 253 -1.59 -24.06 -12.49
N GLU A 254 -1.27 -24.81 -13.54
CA GLU A 254 -2.12 -24.97 -14.71
C GLU A 254 -3.17 -26.05 -14.45
N SER A 255 -4.36 -25.84 -15.00
CA SER A 255 -5.49 -26.74 -14.73
C SER A 255 -6.46 -26.81 -15.90
N GLY A 256 -6.90 -28.03 -16.23
CA GLY A 256 -7.92 -28.31 -17.24
C GLY A 256 -9.09 -29.07 -16.64
N PHE A 257 -10.31 -28.69 -16.99
CA PHE A 257 -11.54 -29.35 -16.55
C PHE A 257 -12.32 -29.89 -17.73
N GLN A 258 -12.73 -31.16 -17.65
CA GLN A 258 -13.61 -31.78 -18.62
C GLN A 258 -14.74 -32.51 -17.91
N LYS A 259 -15.97 -32.30 -18.37
CA LYS A 259 -17.18 -32.93 -17.88
C LYS A 259 -17.89 -33.68 -19.00
N SER A 260 -18.35 -34.89 -18.68
CA SER A 260 -19.20 -35.70 -19.56
C SER A 260 -20.29 -36.37 -18.73
N GLY A 261 -21.49 -35.78 -18.76
CA GLY A 261 -22.57 -36.15 -17.85
C GLY A 261 -22.16 -35.90 -16.40
N ASN A 262 -22.18 -36.94 -15.57
CA ASN A 262 -21.73 -36.88 -14.18
C ASN A 262 -20.24 -37.25 -14.01
N ASN A 263 -19.53 -37.64 -15.07
CA ASN A 263 -18.10 -37.92 -14.95
C ASN A 263 -17.31 -36.64 -15.18
N ILE A 264 -16.27 -36.44 -14.39
CA ILE A 264 -15.32 -35.34 -14.56
C ILE A 264 -13.89 -35.85 -14.63
N LYS A 265 -13.09 -35.09 -15.37
CA LYS A 265 -11.65 -35.25 -15.46
C LYS A 265 -11.01 -33.89 -15.21
N ILE A 266 -10.06 -33.85 -14.27
CA ILE A 266 -9.28 -32.67 -13.94
C ILE A 266 -7.83 -32.99 -14.22
N ASN A 267 -7.19 -32.19 -15.07
CA ASN A 267 -5.75 -32.25 -15.28
C ASN A 267 -5.12 -31.12 -14.49
N LEU A 268 -4.16 -31.44 -13.63
CA LEU A 268 -3.41 -30.47 -12.83
C LEU A 268 -1.95 -30.55 -13.23
N GLN A 269 -1.30 -29.41 -13.42
CA GLN A 269 0.12 -29.31 -13.70
C GLN A 269 0.71 -28.21 -12.83
N LEU A 270 1.64 -28.58 -11.95
CA LEU A 270 2.43 -27.64 -11.18
C LEU A 270 3.74 -27.43 -11.94
N ILE A 271 4.00 -26.18 -12.31
CA ILE A 271 5.13 -25.75 -13.11
C ILE A 271 6.06 -24.93 -12.21
N ASP A 272 7.34 -25.22 -12.26
CA ASP A 272 8.41 -24.37 -11.74
C ASP A 272 8.50 -23.15 -12.67
N GLY A 273 8.01 -22.02 -12.19
CA GLY A 273 7.91 -20.76 -12.92
C GLY A 273 9.26 -20.29 -13.47
N PRO A 274 10.29 -20.12 -12.63
CA PRO A 274 11.60 -19.64 -13.08
C PRO A 274 12.27 -20.46 -14.18
N THR A 275 11.97 -21.76 -14.28
CA THR A 275 12.58 -22.65 -15.28
C THR A 275 11.63 -23.12 -16.37
N ASP A 276 10.35 -22.75 -16.30
CA ASP A 276 9.26 -23.26 -17.15
C ASP A 276 9.29 -24.81 -17.27
N LYS A 277 9.55 -25.48 -16.14
CA LYS A 277 9.62 -26.95 -16.08
C LYS A 277 8.41 -27.51 -15.36
N LEU A 278 7.82 -28.55 -15.93
CA LEU A 278 6.81 -29.34 -15.25
C LEU A 278 7.42 -29.99 -14.00
N TYR A 279 6.99 -29.54 -12.82
CA TYR A 279 7.40 -30.08 -11.53
C TYR A 279 6.57 -31.30 -11.16
N TRP A 280 5.25 -31.19 -11.30
CA TRP A 280 4.31 -32.26 -11.00
C TRP A 280 3.10 -32.21 -11.94
N SER A 281 2.53 -33.38 -12.26
CA SER A 281 1.31 -33.49 -13.02
C SER A 281 0.45 -34.60 -12.47
N GLN A 282 -0.85 -34.36 -12.37
CA GLN A 282 -1.80 -35.37 -11.97
C GLN A 282 -3.11 -35.24 -12.72
N VAL A 283 -3.67 -36.39 -13.07
CA VAL A 283 -5.02 -36.51 -13.61
C VAL A 283 -5.91 -37.06 -12.51
N TYR A 284 -6.97 -36.33 -12.21
CA TYR A 284 -8.02 -36.75 -11.31
C TYR A 284 -9.27 -37.12 -12.12
N GLU A 285 -9.86 -38.28 -11.84
CA GLU A 285 -11.12 -38.71 -12.43
C GLU A 285 -12.14 -38.95 -11.31
N GLY A 286 -13.35 -38.43 -11.47
CA GLY A 286 -14.36 -38.53 -10.43
C GLY A 286 -15.77 -38.24 -10.89
N LYS A 287 -16.67 -38.09 -9.90
CA LYS A 287 -18.06 -37.72 -10.11
C LYS A 287 -18.27 -36.24 -9.80
N PHE A 288 -19.03 -35.55 -10.64
CA PHE A 288 -19.39 -34.14 -10.44
C PHE A 288 -20.12 -33.93 -9.11
N ASP A 289 -20.95 -34.90 -8.71
CA ASP A 289 -21.66 -34.88 -7.42
C ASP A 289 -20.75 -34.80 -6.19
N SER A 290 -19.47 -35.15 -6.32
CA SER A 290 -18.47 -35.11 -5.23
C SER A 290 -17.55 -33.89 -5.33
N ILE A 291 -17.93 -32.84 -6.06
CA ILE A 291 -17.03 -31.74 -6.39
C ILE A 291 -16.41 -31.03 -5.20
N PHE A 292 -17.17 -30.82 -4.12
CA PHE A 292 -16.66 -30.14 -2.94
C PHE A 292 -15.52 -30.90 -2.26
N LYS A 293 -15.65 -32.23 -2.21
CA LYS A 293 -14.58 -33.12 -1.77
C LYS A 293 -13.38 -33.03 -2.70
N ILE A 294 -13.62 -32.99 -4.00
CA ILE A 294 -12.56 -32.88 -5.02
C ILE A 294 -11.80 -31.55 -4.88
N GLN A 295 -12.49 -30.42 -4.63
CA GLN A 295 -11.82 -29.14 -4.38
C GLN A 295 -10.88 -29.20 -3.16
N ALA A 296 -11.33 -29.86 -2.08
CA ALA A 296 -10.52 -30.04 -0.88
C ALA A 296 -9.30 -30.95 -1.15
N GLU A 297 -9.51 -32.08 -1.84
CA GLU A 297 -8.44 -33.01 -2.21
C GLU A 297 -7.41 -32.36 -3.14
N VAL A 298 -7.87 -31.59 -4.14
CA VAL A 298 -6.97 -30.86 -5.06
C VAL A 298 -6.13 -29.85 -4.29
N ALA A 299 -6.74 -29.04 -3.40
CA ALA A 299 -6.00 -28.08 -2.60
C ALA A 299 -4.99 -28.76 -1.65
N GLU A 300 -5.37 -29.88 -1.02
CA GLU A 300 -4.48 -30.66 -0.16
C GLU A 300 -3.31 -31.27 -0.95
N MET A 301 -3.58 -31.79 -2.15
CA MET A 301 -2.55 -32.33 -3.04
C MET A 301 -1.55 -31.26 -3.45
N VAL A 302 -2.03 -30.10 -3.88
CA VAL A 302 -1.19 -28.96 -4.25
C VAL A 302 -0.35 -28.50 -3.07
N ALA A 303 -0.96 -28.31 -1.89
CA ALA A 303 -0.24 -27.91 -0.68
C ALA A 303 0.86 -28.91 -0.29
N LYS A 304 0.61 -30.22 -0.44
CA LYS A 304 1.63 -31.25 -0.22
C LYS A 304 2.78 -31.19 -1.23
N GLN A 305 2.51 -30.87 -2.50
CA GLN A 305 3.58 -30.69 -3.51
C GLN A 305 4.42 -29.44 -3.25
N LEU A 306 3.84 -28.42 -2.61
CA LEU A 306 4.55 -27.22 -2.16
C LEU A 306 5.31 -27.44 -0.84
N ASP A 307 5.39 -28.68 -0.33
CA ASP A 307 5.96 -29.01 0.99
C ASP A 307 5.42 -28.11 2.12
N ALA A 308 4.19 -27.63 1.99
CA ALA A 308 3.55 -26.76 2.98
C ALA A 308 3.06 -27.63 4.15
N ASN A 309 3.53 -27.32 5.36
CA ASN A 309 3.05 -27.98 6.56
C ASN A 309 1.59 -27.58 6.85
N ILE A 310 0.69 -28.55 6.93
CA ILE A 310 -0.74 -28.34 7.19
C ILE A 310 -1.03 -28.80 8.61
N THR A 311 -1.49 -27.89 9.47
CA THR A 311 -1.95 -28.20 10.82
C THR A 311 -3.32 -28.90 10.82
N ASP A 312 -3.68 -29.58 11.91
CA ASP A 312 -4.97 -30.27 12.02
C ASP A 312 -6.18 -29.34 11.82
N ASP A 313 -6.07 -28.08 12.23
CA ASP A 313 -7.15 -27.09 12.07
C ASP A 313 -7.22 -26.55 10.64
N GLU A 314 -6.09 -26.34 9.97
CA GLU A 314 -6.04 -26.02 8.54
C GLU A 314 -6.61 -27.17 7.71
N GLN A 315 -6.28 -28.41 8.05
CA GLN A 315 -6.80 -29.61 7.40
C GLN A 315 -8.34 -29.68 7.49
N LYS A 316 -8.92 -29.37 8.66
CA LYS A 316 -10.39 -29.25 8.79
C LYS A 316 -10.94 -28.09 7.95
N GLY A 317 -10.23 -26.96 7.91
CA GLY A 317 -10.58 -25.80 7.10
C GLY A 317 -10.61 -26.07 5.60
N LEU A 318 -9.70 -26.91 5.09
CA LEU A 318 -9.67 -27.33 3.68
C LEU A 318 -10.89 -28.18 3.30
N GLN A 319 -11.35 -29.02 4.22
CA GLN A 319 -12.52 -29.89 4.00
C GLN A 319 -13.85 -29.14 4.11
N ASN A 320 -13.86 -27.97 4.76
CA ASN A 320 -15.05 -27.12 4.82
C ASN A 320 -15.38 -26.60 3.41
N SER A 321 -16.66 -26.74 3.05
CA SER A 321 -17.21 -26.25 1.80
C SER A 321 -18.31 -25.25 2.11
N LEU A 322 -18.45 -24.23 1.27
CA LEU A 322 -19.42 -23.15 1.53
C LEU A 322 -20.87 -23.65 1.51
N THR A 323 -21.11 -24.72 0.74
CA THR A 323 -22.36 -25.46 0.66
C THR A 323 -22.06 -26.91 0.29
N ASN A 324 -23.00 -27.83 0.58
CA ASN A 324 -22.99 -29.20 0.07
C ASN A 324 -23.97 -29.38 -1.12
N ASN A 325 -24.65 -28.32 -1.55
CA ASN A 325 -25.58 -28.32 -2.67
C ASN A 325 -24.92 -27.67 -3.89
N ILE A 326 -24.69 -28.46 -4.94
CA ILE A 326 -24.02 -28.01 -6.16
C ILE A 326 -24.84 -26.93 -6.89
N GLU A 327 -26.16 -27.11 -6.99
CA GLU A 327 -27.03 -26.14 -7.66
C GLU A 327 -27.03 -24.80 -6.90
N ALA A 328 -26.96 -24.83 -5.57
CA ALA A 328 -26.82 -23.63 -4.76
C ALA A 328 -25.48 -22.93 -5.04
N TYR A 329 -24.39 -23.68 -5.14
CA TYR A 329 -23.06 -23.15 -5.45
C TYR A 329 -22.98 -22.55 -6.86
N GLU A 330 -23.56 -23.21 -7.87
CA GLU A 330 -23.62 -22.70 -9.23
C GLU A 330 -24.37 -21.36 -9.29
N ASN A 331 -25.53 -21.28 -8.63
CA ASN A 331 -26.27 -20.02 -8.52
C ASN A 331 -25.45 -18.93 -7.81
N TYR A 332 -24.77 -19.27 -6.72
CA TYR A 332 -23.88 -18.33 -6.03
C TYR A 332 -22.76 -17.78 -6.94
N LEU A 333 -22.09 -18.64 -7.69
CA LEU A 333 -21.02 -18.24 -8.61
C LEU A 333 -21.54 -17.35 -9.75
N ILE A 334 -22.67 -17.69 -10.34
CA ILE A 334 -23.33 -16.86 -11.36
C ILE A 334 -23.71 -15.51 -10.76
N GLY A 335 -24.27 -15.51 -9.54
CA GLY A 335 -24.57 -14.31 -8.78
C GLY A 335 -23.36 -13.40 -8.63
N LYS A 336 -22.21 -13.94 -8.18
CA LYS A 336 -20.94 -13.18 -8.03
C LYS A 336 -20.43 -12.61 -9.35
N LYS A 337 -20.49 -13.41 -10.42
CA LYS A 337 -20.08 -12.95 -11.76
C LYS A 337 -20.89 -11.76 -12.22
N VAL A 338 -22.22 -11.83 -12.09
CA VAL A 338 -23.13 -10.72 -12.43
C VAL A 338 -22.87 -9.54 -11.49
N PHE A 339 -22.66 -9.79 -10.20
CA PHE A 339 -22.42 -8.78 -9.17
C PHE A 339 -21.17 -7.92 -9.44
N SER A 340 -20.09 -8.49 -10.00
CA SER A 340 -18.74 -7.87 -10.17
C SER A 340 -18.68 -6.45 -10.77
N THR A 341 -19.71 -6.01 -11.47
CA THR A 341 -19.75 -4.71 -12.15
C THR A 341 -20.50 -3.62 -11.38
N TRP A 342 -21.10 -3.96 -10.22
CA TRP A 342 -21.88 -3.10 -9.31
C TRP A 342 -22.97 -2.21 -9.95
N ALA A 343 -23.23 -2.36 -11.24
CA ALA A 343 -24.28 -1.64 -11.94
C ALA A 343 -25.64 -2.00 -11.35
N LYS A 344 -26.56 -1.02 -11.29
CA LYS A 344 -27.87 -1.19 -10.66
C LYS A 344 -28.63 -2.44 -11.13
N ASN A 345 -28.71 -2.64 -12.45
CA ASN A 345 -29.41 -3.80 -13.02
C ASN A 345 -28.75 -5.12 -12.62
N ASN A 346 -27.43 -5.09 -12.42
CA ASN A 346 -26.64 -6.24 -12.05
C ASN A 346 -26.76 -6.56 -10.55
N LEU A 347 -26.98 -5.56 -9.67
CA LEU A 347 -27.33 -5.80 -8.26
C LEU A 347 -28.68 -6.53 -8.13
N VAL A 348 -29.69 -6.13 -8.91
CA VAL A 348 -31.00 -6.79 -8.89
C VAL A 348 -30.93 -8.19 -9.51
N ALA A 349 -30.21 -8.36 -10.62
CA ALA A 349 -30.05 -9.66 -11.27
C ALA A 349 -29.27 -10.64 -10.39
N SER A 350 -28.13 -10.22 -9.83
CA SER A 350 -27.31 -11.06 -8.93
C SER A 350 -28.07 -11.49 -7.68
N ARG A 351 -28.89 -10.60 -7.09
CA ARG A 351 -29.74 -10.94 -5.94
C ARG A 351 -30.60 -12.16 -6.16
N ARG A 352 -31.22 -12.29 -7.33
CA ARG A 352 -32.09 -13.44 -7.65
C ARG A 352 -31.34 -14.76 -7.61
N TYR A 353 -30.08 -14.75 -8.05
CA TYR A 353 -29.22 -15.93 -7.98
C TYR A 353 -28.81 -16.25 -6.53
N PHE A 354 -28.47 -15.24 -5.73
CA PHE A 354 -28.16 -15.45 -4.31
C PHE A 354 -29.38 -15.94 -3.52
N GLU A 355 -30.57 -15.38 -3.75
CA GLU A 355 -31.83 -15.86 -3.17
C GLU A 355 -32.12 -17.29 -3.59
N LYS A 356 -31.87 -17.65 -4.86
CA LYS A 356 -32.02 -19.03 -5.32
C LYS A 356 -31.05 -19.99 -4.62
N ALA A 357 -29.80 -19.57 -4.43
CA ALA A 357 -28.83 -20.35 -3.67
C ALA A 357 -29.29 -20.56 -2.21
N ILE A 358 -29.88 -19.56 -1.57
CA ILE A 358 -30.45 -19.65 -0.22
C ILE A 358 -31.65 -20.61 -0.18
N GLU A 359 -32.53 -20.60 -1.18
CA GLU A 359 -33.65 -21.54 -1.28
C GLU A 359 -33.17 -23.00 -1.38
N LEU A 360 -32.08 -23.22 -2.11
CA LEU A 360 -31.49 -24.54 -2.35
C LEU A 360 -30.65 -25.02 -1.15
N ASP A 361 -30.01 -24.11 -0.43
CA ASP A 361 -29.27 -24.38 0.80
C ASP A 361 -29.40 -23.21 1.81
N SER A 362 -30.30 -23.39 2.78
CA SER A 362 -30.53 -22.42 3.86
C SER A 362 -29.38 -22.30 4.88
N THR A 363 -28.31 -23.09 4.74
CA THR A 363 -27.11 -23.04 5.58
C THR A 363 -25.92 -22.34 4.91
N PHE A 364 -26.09 -21.85 3.68
CA PHE A 364 -25.03 -21.21 2.89
C PHE A 364 -24.82 -19.74 3.28
N SER A 365 -23.93 -19.50 4.26
CA SER A 365 -23.67 -18.17 4.86
C SER A 365 -23.32 -17.08 3.82
N GLU A 366 -22.45 -17.38 2.86
CA GLU A 366 -21.99 -16.43 1.85
C GLU A 366 -23.13 -15.98 0.93
N ALA A 367 -24.07 -16.87 0.60
CA ALA A 367 -25.23 -16.51 -0.20
C ALA A 367 -26.11 -15.48 0.52
N PHE A 368 -26.31 -15.64 1.85
CA PHE A 368 -26.97 -14.64 2.67
C PHE A 368 -26.19 -13.31 2.68
N TYR A 369 -24.88 -13.35 2.90
CA TYR A 369 -24.05 -12.13 2.86
C TYR A 369 -24.22 -11.37 1.55
N TYR A 370 -24.03 -12.02 0.40
CA TYR A 370 -24.11 -11.35 -0.89
C TYR A 370 -25.53 -10.87 -1.20
N ALA A 371 -26.58 -11.62 -0.84
CA ALA A 371 -27.96 -11.14 -0.95
C ALA A 371 -28.18 -9.84 -0.14
N GLY A 372 -27.71 -9.80 1.11
CA GLY A 372 -27.76 -8.59 1.95
C GLY A 372 -26.93 -7.44 1.36
N LEU A 373 -25.75 -7.73 0.84
CA LEU A 373 -24.86 -6.73 0.25
C LEU A 373 -25.48 -6.06 -0.97
N THR A 374 -26.22 -6.79 -1.81
CA THR A 374 -26.95 -6.18 -2.94
C THR A 374 -27.99 -5.15 -2.49
N TYR A 375 -28.61 -5.32 -1.32
CA TYR A 375 -29.50 -4.30 -0.75
C TYR A 375 -28.72 -3.13 -0.19
N SER A 376 -27.64 -3.41 0.55
CA SER A 376 -26.83 -2.39 1.19
C SER A 376 -26.21 -1.43 0.17
N LEU A 377 -25.64 -1.97 -0.92
CA LEU A 377 -25.10 -1.20 -2.05
C LEU A 377 -26.17 -0.40 -2.82
N MET A 378 -27.46 -0.64 -2.60
CA MET A 378 -28.49 0.26 -3.13
C MET A 378 -28.69 1.51 -2.27
N GLY A 379 -28.20 1.50 -1.03
CA GLY A 379 -28.22 2.64 -0.11
C GLY A 379 -26.90 3.42 -0.02
N ILE A 380 -25.83 2.89 -0.62
CA ILE A 380 -24.50 3.52 -0.68
C ILE A 380 -23.96 3.47 -2.11
N TRP A 381 -23.25 4.51 -2.55
CA TRP A 381 -22.51 4.63 -3.83
C TRP A 381 -23.32 4.50 -5.15
N ASN A 382 -24.19 3.49 -5.31
CA ASN A 382 -24.70 3.02 -6.61
C ASN A 382 -26.23 2.82 -6.72
N GLY A 383 -27.01 3.16 -5.70
CA GLY A 383 -28.46 2.92 -5.72
C GLY A 383 -29.37 4.13 -5.54
N ASN A 384 -30.67 3.86 -5.66
CA ASN A 384 -31.76 4.83 -5.58
C ASN A 384 -32.54 4.74 -4.26
N MET A 385 -31.92 4.20 -3.21
CA MET A 385 -32.52 4.04 -1.89
C MET A 385 -31.76 4.87 -0.87
N THR A 386 -32.43 5.25 0.21
CA THR A 386 -31.73 5.82 1.37
C THR A 386 -30.97 4.72 2.11
N LYS A 387 -29.83 5.06 2.74
CA LYS A 387 -29.06 4.12 3.58
C LYS A 387 -29.93 3.43 4.62
N THR A 388 -30.83 4.16 5.28
CA THR A 388 -31.78 3.60 6.26
C THR A 388 -32.69 2.53 5.66
N ALA A 389 -33.23 2.77 4.46
CA ALA A 389 -34.10 1.80 3.79
C ALA A 389 -33.31 0.57 3.34
N ALA A 390 -32.10 0.77 2.82
CA ALA A 390 -31.19 -0.31 2.44
C ALA A 390 -30.80 -1.18 3.65
N ASN A 391 -30.40 -0.57 4.76
CA ASN A 391 -30.03 -1.26 6.00
C ASN A 391 -31.18 -2.09 6.57
N LYS A 392 -32.43 -1.61 6.46
CA LYS A 392 -33.61 -2.37 6.89
C LYS A 392 -33.79 -3.66 6.08
N LEU A 393 -33.44 -3.64 4.80
CA LEU A 393 -33.56 -4.80 3.91
C LEU A 393 -32.35 -5.74 3.99
N SER A 394 -31.13 -5.21 4.16
CA SER A 394 -29.91 -6.01 4.23
C SER A 394 -29.73 -6.70 5.59
N LYS A 395 -30.18 -6.07 6.68
CA LYS A 395 -29.94 -6.56 8.05
C LYS A 395 -30.38 -8.01 8.30
N PRO A 396 -31.59 -8.47 7.92
CA PRO A 396 -31.99 -9.85 8.14
C PRO A 396 -31.06 -10.88 7.49
N PHE A 397 -30.51 -10.55 6.31
CA PHE A 397 -29.56 -11.41 5.62
C PHE A 397 -28.21 -11.45 6.33
N PHE A 398 -27.68 -10.30 6.75
CA PHE A 398 -26.43 -10.24 7.51
C PHE A 398 -26.53 -10.93 8.87
N ASP A 399 -27.66 -10.76 9.57
CA ASP A 399 -27.90 -11.43 10.85
C ASP A 399 -27.91 -12.96 10.66
N LYS A 400 -28.54 -13.47 9.58
CA LYS A 400 -28.56 -14.90 9.27
C LYS A 400 -27.20 -15.44 8.84
N ALA A 401 -26.45 -14.70 8.05
CA ALA A 401 -25.08 -15.07 7.67
C ALA A 401 -24.17 -15.19 8.90
N LEU A 402 -24.25 -14.26 9.87
CA LEU A 402 -23.50 -14.33 11.13
C LEU A 402 -23.96 -15.47 12.05
N GLU A 403 -25.24 -15.83 12.02
CA GLU A 403 -25.76 -17.00 12.75
C GLU A 403 -25.17 -18.32 12.20
N LEU A 404 -25.05 -18.42 10.87
CA LEU A 404 -24.52 -19.59 10.17
C LEU A 404 -23.00 -19.69 10.27
N ASP A 405 -22.31 -18.57 10.05
CA ASP A 405 -20.86 -18.47 10.22
C ASP A 405 -20.49 -17.12 10.85
N SER A 406 -20.21 -17.16 12.15
CA SER A 406 -19.80 -15.97 12.90
C SER A 406 -18.45 -15.41 12.47
N ASN A 407 -17.63 -16.20 11.75
CA ASN A 407 -16.30 -15.84 11.26
C ASN A 407 -16.29 -15.58 9.75
N ASN A 408 -17.45 -15.37 9.12
CA ASN A 408 -17.54 -15.03 7.71
C ASN A 408 -16.71 -13.76 7.42
N TYR A 409 -15.56 -13.96 6.78
CA TYR A 409 -14.57 -12.91 6.54
C TYR A 409 -15.15 -11.73 5.77
N GLU A 410 -15.81 -11.99 4.65
CA GLU A 410 -16.30 -10.93 3.76
C GLU A 410 -17.36 -10.07 4.46
N LEU A 411 -18.25 -10.71 5.23
CA LEU A 411 -19.26 -10.02 6.01
C LEU A 411 -18.65 -9.23 7.18
N LEU A 412 -17.72 -9.82 7.93
CA LEU A 412 -17.05 -9.11 9.03
C LEU A 412 -16.31 -7.87 8.52
N ASN A 413 -15.60 -8.00 7.40
CA ASN A 413 -14.89 -6.89 6.75
C ASN A 413 -15.88 -5.80 6.29
N TYR A 414 -16.96 -6.19 5.63
CA TYR A 414 -18.01 -5.25 5.23
C TYR A 414 -18.62 -4.50 6.41
N LEU A 415 -19.00 -5.22 7.47
CA LEU A 415 -19.61 -4.64 8.68
C LEU A 415 -18.64 -3.73 9.45
N ALA A 416 -17.34 -4.00 9.39
CA ALA A 416 -16.31 -3.16 10.00
C ALA A 416 -16.25 -1.79 9.31
N PHE A 417 -16.19 -1.76 7.98
CA PHE A 417 -16.24 -0.52 7.21
C PHE A 417 -17.59 0.19 7.33
N ASP A 418 -18.71 -0.53 7.27
CA ASP A 418 -20.05 0.08 7.43
C ASP A 418 -20.22 0.72 8.81
N ALA A 419 -19.72 0.08 9.87
CA ALA A 419 -19.67 0.67 11.20
C ALA A 419 -18.80 1.94 11.24
N GLY A 420 -17.70 1.98 10.49
CA GLY A 420 -16.89 3.18 10.32
C GLY A 420 -17.66 4.31 9.63
N PHE A 421 -18.40 4.00 8.56
CA PHE A 421 -19.24 4.97 7.84
C PHE A 421 -20.41 5.49 8.69
N ASP A 422 -20.88 4.70 9.66
CA ASP A 422 -21.86 5.10 10.69
C ASP A 422 -21.23 5.82 11.90
N TRP A 423 -19.94 6.14 11.83
CA TRP A 423 -19.14 6.73 12.91
C TRP A 423 -19.14 5.91 14.22
N ASN A 424 -19.46 4.62 14.13
CA ASN A 424 -19.36 3.67 15.22
C ASN A 424 -17.96 3.04 15.24
N PHE A 425 -16.95 3.87 15.48
CA PHE A 425 -15.55 3.47 15.39
C PHE A 425 -15.17 2.37 16.40
N LYS A 426 -15.85 2.29 17.55
CA LYS A 426 -15.65 1.20 18.52
C LYS A 426 -16.07 -0.16 17.96
N LYS A 427 -17.20 -0.21 17.25
CA LYS A 427 -17.66 -1.43 16.60
C LYS A 427 -16.74 -1.80 15.43
N ALA A 428 -16.32 -0.81 14.64
CA ALA A 428 -15.37 -1.02 13.54
C ALA A 428 -14.05 -1.62 14.04
N ASP A 429 -13.43 -1.00 15.07
CA ASP A 429 -12.20 -1.49 15.71
C ASP A 429 -12.35 -2.91 16.24
N SER A 430 -13.46 -3.21 16.93
CA SER A 430 -13.73 -4.56 17.43
C SER A 430 -13.85 -5.61 16.32
N LEU A 431 -14.44 -5.26 15.17
CA LEU A 431 -14.59 -6.18 14.04
C LEU A 431 -13.27 -6.38 13.29
N PHE A 432 -12.47 -5.32 13.10
CA PHE A 432 -11.12 -5.46 12.53
C PHE A 432 -10.18 -6.26 13.45
N LYS A 433 -10.28 -6.12 14.77
CA LYS A 433 -9.56 -6.98 15.72
C LYS A 433 -9.99 -8.44 15.60
N LYS A 434 -11.29 -8.71 15.49
CA LYS A 434 -11.79 -10.07 15.23
C LYS A 434 -11.22 -10.66 13.93
N LEU A 435 -11.12 -9.87 12.87
CA LEU A 435 -10.50 -10.28 11.61
C LEU A 435 -9.01 -10.63 11.79
N GLN A 436 -8.27 -9.82 12.55
CA GLN A 436 -6.87 -10.09 12.89
C GLN A 436 -6.74 -11.40 13.69
N ASP A 437 -7.61 -11.61 14.68
CA ASP A 437 -7.60 -12.82 15.53
C ASP A 437 -7.82 -14.12 14.71
N ILE A 438 -8.51 -14.04 13.57
CA ILE A 438 -8.76 -15.19 12.68
C ILE A 438 -7.81 -15.25 11.47
N GLY A 439 -6.72 -14.48 11.49
CA GLY A 439 -5.62 -14.59 10.51
C GLY A 439 -5.59 -13.52 9.41
N TYR A 440 -6.40 -12.47 9.48
CA TYR A 440 -6.38 -11.35 8.53
C TYR A 440 -5.71 -10.12 9.16
N GLU A 441 -4.40 -10.23 9.41
CA GLU A 441 -3.62 -9.28 10.23
C GLU A 441 -3.60 -7.84 9.68
N HIS A 442 -3.62 -7.66 8.36
CA HIS A 442 -3.57 -6.35 7.71
C HIS A 442 -4.95 -5.79 7.31
N ASN A 443 -6.03 -6.53 7.62
CA ASN A 443 -7.37 -6.01 7.40
C ASN A 443 -7.65 -4.83 8.34
N GLY A 444 -8.07 -3.72 7.73
CA GLY A 444 -8.41 -2.48 8.43
C GLY A 444 -7.31 -1.43 8.45
N ASP A 445 -6.13 -1.67 7.87
CA ASP A 445 -5.06 -0.66 7.81
C ASP A 445 -5.56 0.68 7.22
N GLY A 446 -6.34 0.63 6.13
CA GLY A 446 -7.01 1.80 5.57
C GLY A 446 -8.01 2.48 6.51
N PHE A 447 -8.73 1.70 7.34
CA PHE A 447 -9.59 2.26 8.39
C PHE A 447 -8.77 2.97 9.47
N TYR A 448 -7.70 2.36 9.96
CA TYR A 448 -6.82 2.98 10.95
C TYR A 448 -6.15 4.25 10.38
N PHE A 449 -5.80 4.26 9.09
CA PHE A 449 -5.35 5.47 8.39
C PHE A 449 -6.41 6.58 8.44
N MET A 450 -7.68 6.29 8.12
CA MET A 450 -8.78 7.26 8.23
C MET A 450 -8.96 7.79 9.67
N MET A 451 -8.64 6.97 10.67
CA MET A 451 -8.63 7.37 12.08
C MET A 451 -7.39 8.19 12.48
N GLY A 452 -6.43 8.37 11.58
CA GLY A 452 -5.21 9.17 11.75
C GLY A 452 -3.98 8.35 12.17
N HIS A 453 -3.97 7.04 11.95
CA HIS A 453 -2.85 6.14 12.26
C HIS A 453 -2.17 5.66 10.96
N SER A 454 -1.25 6.46 10.43
CA SER A 454 -0.56 6.18 9.16
C SER A 454 0.57 5.17 9.28
N ASP A 455 1.18 5.04 10.46
CA ASP A 455 2.43 4.26 10.64
C ASP A 455 2.26 2.80 10.27
N ARG A 456 1.14 2.18 10.69
CA ARG A 456 0.84 0.77 10.42
C ARG A 456 0.81 0.46 8.92
N LEU A 457 0.14 1.32 8.16
CA LEU A 457 -0.03 1.13 6.72
C LEU A 457 1.31 1.23 5.98
N ILE A 458 2.12 2.20 6.41
CA ILE A 458 3.45 2.44 5.86
C ILE A 458 4.42 1.31 6.25
N GLU A 459 4.45 0.92 7.52
CA GLU A 459 5.30 -0.19 7.99
C GLU A 459 4.97 -1.49 7.26
N ASN A 460 3.68 -1.80 7.10
CA ASN A 460 3.23 -2.95 6.32
C ASN A 460 3.77 -2.89 4.89
N TYR A 461 3.64 -1.75 4.20
CA TYR A 461 4.18 -1.58 2.85
C TYR A 461 5.69 -1.81 2.77
N PHE A 462 6.48 -1.23 3.69
CA PHE A 462 7.93 -1.46 3.67
C PHE A 462 8.32 -2.87 4.07
N ASN A 463 7.54 -3.54 4.92
CA ASN A 463 7.75 -4.96 5.21
C ASN A 463 7.52 -5.82 3.96
N ILE A 464 6.47 -5.54 3.18
CA ILE A 464 6.21 -6.20 1.89
C ILE A 464 7.39 -6.01 0.93
N LEU A 465 7.90 -4.78 0.80
CA LEU A 465 9.05 -4.49 -0.08
C LEU A 465 10.39 -5.06 0.41
N GLU A 466 10.55 -5.26 1.73
CA GLU A 466 11.75 -5.85 2.33
C GLU A 466 11.70 -7.38 2.33
N ASP A 467 10.53 -7.98 2.15
CA ASP A 467 10.34 -9.43 2.08
C ASP A 467 10.89 -9.98 0.75
N PRO A 468 11.90 -10.87 0.77
CA PRO A 468 12.41 -11.55 -0.43
C PRO A 468 11.31 -12.29 -1.22
N LEU A 469 10.21 -12.64 -0.55
CA LEU A 469 9.06 -13.34 -1.12
C LEU A 469 8.06 -12.47 -1.84
N HIS A 470 7.93 -11.24 -1.36
CA HIS A 470 6.91 -10.29 -1.78
C HIS A 470 7.56 -9.03 -2.36
N GLY A 471 8.83 -9.11 -2.75
CA GLY A 471 9.54 -8.04 -3.44
C GLY A 471 8.74 -7.56 -4.65
N ASP A 472 8.43 -6.27 -4.67
CA ASP A 472 7.56 -5.62 -5.66
C ASP A 472 6.16 -6.28 -5.83
N ASP A 473 5.64 -6.95 -4.79
CA ASP A 473 4.28 -7.49 -4.77
C ASP A 473 3.27 -6.39 -4.42
N TYR A 474 2.58 -5.91 -5.45
CA TYR A 474 1.60 -4.84 -5.33
C TYR A 474 0.17 -5.34 -5.01
N GLU A 475 -0.05 -6.66 -4.81
CA GLU A 475 -1.41 -7.22 -4.62
C GLU A 475 -2.05 -6.83 -3.29
N ASN A 476 -1.25 -6.63 -2.25
CA ASN A 476 -1.71 -6.33 -0.89
C ASN A 476 -1.58 -4.84 -0.51
N ILE A 477 -1.45 -3.97 -1.51
CA ILE A 477 -1.31 -2.54 -1.28
C ILE A 477 -2.67 -1.87 -1.15
N ASP A 478 -2.84 -1.07 -0.08
CA ASP A 478 -3.94 -0.10 -0.03
C ASP A 478 -3.59 1.10 -0.92
N TRP A 479 -3.94 0.97 -2.19
CA TRP A 479 -3.73 2.01 -3.20
C TRP A 479 -4.45 3.32 -2.87
N ARG A 480 -5.48 3.34 -2.02
CA ARG A 480 -6.22 4.57 -1.73
C ARG A 480 -5.58 5.35 -0.59
N SER A 481 -5.19 4.65 0.47
CA SER A 481 -4.71 5.27 1.71
C SER A 481 -3.19 5.48 1.73
N LEU A 482 -2.42 4.56 1.12
CA LEU A 482 -0.97 4.55 1.24
C LEU A 482 -0.28 5.76 0.59
N PRO A 483 -0.70 6.26 -0.60
CA PRO A 483 -0.12 7.47 -1.17
C PRO A 483 -0.25 8.69 -0.25
N TYR A 484 -1.41 8.84 0.41
CA TYR A 484 -1.60 9.92 1.39
C TYR A 484 -0.71 9.72 2.63
N ALA A 485 -0.59 8.49 3.12
CA ALA A 485 0.27 8.18 4.26
C ALA A 485 1.75 8.50 3.96
N LEU A 486 2.23 8.11 2.78
CA LEU A 486 3.58 8.44 2.29
C LEU A 486 3.75 9.95 2.12
N TYR A 487 2.76 10.64 1.55
CA TYR A 487 2.72 12.09 1.45
C TYR A 487 2.88 12.77 2.81
N TYR A 488 2.09 12.39 3.82
CA TYR A 488 2.18 12.98 5.15
C TYR A 488 3.50 12.70 5.86
N ARG A 489 4.16 11.58 5.52
CA ARG A 489 5.49 11.26 6.04
C ARG A 489 6.62 11.96 5.27
N GLY A 490 6.31 12.67 4.17
CA GLY A 490 7.28 13.36 3.33
C GLY A 490 7.98 12.48 2.29
N GLU A 491 7.53 11.23 2.10
CA GLU A 491 8.06 10.30 1.09
C GLU A 491 7.36 10.55 -0.27
N ILE A 492 7.53 11.77 -0.79
CA ILE A 492 6.79 12.25 -1.96
C ILE A 492 7.11 11.45 -3.23
N ASP A 493 8.38 11.13 -3.46
CA ASP A 493 8.78 10.39 -4.66
C ASP A 493 8.22 8.97 -4.66
N GLU A 494 8.21 8.31 -3.48
CA GLU A 494 7.60 6.99 -3.30
C GLU A 494 6.09 7.04 -3.52
N ALA A 495 5.42 8.08 -2.99
CA ALA A 495 4.00 8.28 -3.22
C ALA A 495 3.69 8.43 -4.72
N LYS A 496 4.47 9.24 -5.45
CA LYS A 496 4.30 9.41 -6.91
C LYS A 496 4.53 8.11 -7.67
N HIS A 497 5.62 7.40 -7.36
CA HIS A 497 5.93 6.12 -7.97
C HIS A 497 4.78 5.13 -7.78
N LEU A 498 4.27 5.01 -6.55
CA LEU A 498 3.17 4.11 -6.25
C LEU A 498 1.90 4.47 -7.02
N MET A 499 1.56 5.76 -7.13
CA MET A 499 0.39 6.19 -7.91
C MET A 499 0.52 5.84 -9.40
N GLU A 500 1.71 6.00 -9.98
CA GLU A 500 1.99 5.62 -11.37
C GLU A 500 1.86 4.11 -11.60
N VAL A 501 2.44 3.30 -10.70
CA VAL A 501 2.30 1.84 -10.75
C VAL A 501 0.82 1.44 -10.62
N GLY A 502 0.09 2.02 -9.67
CA GLY A 502 -1.33 1.71 -9.45
C GLY A 502 -2.21 2.00 -10.67
N LEU A 503 -1.96 3.11 -11.38
CA LEU A 503 -2.68 3.43 -12.63
C LEU A 503 -2.32 2.49 -13.78
N ASN A 504 -1.07 2.04 -13.86
CA ASN A 504 -0.63 1.10 -14.88
C ASN A 504 -1.22 -0.31 -14.67
N LEU A 505 -1.29 -0.75 -13.41
CA LEU A 505 -1.86 -2.06 -13.05
C LEU A 505 -3.39 -2.07 -13.14
N HIS A 506 -4.04 -0.94 -12.88
CA HIS A 506 -5.50 -0.85 -12.80
C HIS A 506 -6.08 0.31 -13.63
N PRO A 507 -5.82 0.35 -14.95
CA PRO A 507 -6.15 1.52 -15.79
C PRO A 507 -7.66 1.78 -15.94
N ASN A 508 -8.50 0.80 -15.63
CA ASN A 508 -9.96 0.94 -15.73
C ASN A 508 -10.65 1.14 -14.37
N PHE A 509 -9.90 1.28 -13.28
CA PHE A 509 -10.46 1.46 -11.95
C PHE A 509 -10.53 2.96 -11.58
N ASP A 510 -11.67 3.57 -11.87
CA ASP A 510 -11.91 5.01 -11.76
C ASP A 510 -11.64 5.60 -10.36
N ALA A 511 -11.89 4.85 -9.29
CA ALA A 511 -11.64 5.30 -7.92
C ALA A 511 -10.16 5.66 -7.68
N TYR A 512 -9.21 5.01 -8.35
CA TYR A 512 -7.79 5.35 -8.21
C TYR A 512 -7.47 6.72 -8.81
N TYR A 513 -8.09 7.09 -9.92
CA TYR A 513 -7.91 8.41 -10.50
C TYR A 513 -8.41 9.52 -9.56
N ASP A 514 -9.48 9.27 -8.79
CA ASP A 514 -9.96 10.22 -7.78
C ASP A 514 -8.92 10.43 -6.67
N HIS A 515 -8.51 9.33 -6.03
CA HIS A 515 -7.58 9.39 -4.91
C HIS A 515 -6.19 9.89 -5.32
N PHE A 516 -5.65 9.41 -6.44
CA PHE A 516 -4.35 9.84 -6.93
C PHE A 516 -4.37 11.28 -7.44
N GLY A 517 -5.45 11.70 -8.11
CA GLY A 517 -5.63 13.08 -8.52
C GLY A 517 -5.63 14.05 -7.33
N ASN A 518 -6.34 13.70 -6.25
CA ASN A 518 -6.33 14.46 -5.01
C ASN A 518 -4.95 14.43 -4.29
N ALA A 519 -4.23 13.31 -4.33
CA ALA A 519 -2.89 13.21 -3.78
C ALA A 519 -1.87 14.07 -4.58
N TYR A 520 -1.88 14.04 -5.91
CA TYR A 520 -1.07 14.94 -6.73
C TYR A 520 -1.42 16.42 -6.48
N LEU A 521 -2.71 16.75 -6.32
CA LEU A 521 -3.15 18.09 -5.91
C LEU A 521 -2.53 18.48 -4.56
N ALA A 522 -2.50 17.57 -3.59
CA ALA A 522 -1.91 17.82 -2.28
C ALA A 522 -0.39 17.99 -2.31
N ILE A 523 0.28 17.25 -3.20
CA ILE A 523 1.72 17.36 -3.47
C ILE A 523 2.06 18.70 -4.14
N GLY A 524 1.10 19.31 -4.84
CA GLY A 524 1.30 20.54 -5.62
C GLY A 524 1.67 20.29 -7.08
N ASP A 525 1.57 19.05 -7.55
CA ASP A 525 1.77 18.70 -8.95
C ASP A 525 0.48 18.90 -9.74
N PHE A 526 0.12 20.16 -9.97
CA PHE A 526 -1.19 20.54 -10.49
C PHE A 526 -1.43 20.06 -11.93
N GLU A 527 -0.40 20.00 -12.77
CA GLU A 527 -0.52 19.49 -14.14
C GLU A 527 -0.80 17.98 -14.13
N LYS A 528 -0.08 17.20 -13.31
CA LYS A 528 -0.35 15.77 -13.18
C LYS A 528 -1.71 15.50 -12.54
N ALA A 529 -2.07 16.26 -11.52
CA ALA A 529 -3.40 16.18 -10.91
C ALA A 529 -4.51 16.42 -11.94
N LYS A 530 -4.36 17.43 -12.81
CA LYS A 530 -5.29 17.71 -13.89
C LYS A 530 -5.43 16.52 -14.85
N GLU A 531 -4.31 16.01 -15.35
CA GLU A 531 -4.26 14.88 -16.28
C GLU A 531 -4.99 13.65 -15.72
N VAL A 532 -4.66 13.28 -14.47
CA VAL A 532 -5.23 12.12 -13.79
C VAL A 532 -6.74 12.30 -13.57
N LEU A 533 -7.18 13.46 -13.08
CA LEU A 533 -8.60 13.74 -12.81
C LEU A 533 -9.44 13.78 -14.10
N GLU A 534 -8.92 14.41 -15.17
CA GLU A 534 -9.61 14.45 -16.47
C GLU A 534 -9.73 13.05 -17.08
N THR A 535 -8.69 12.22 -16.93
CA THR A 535 -8.70 10.82 -17.38
C THR A 535 -9.71 9.98 -16.58
N GLY A 536 -9.76 10.12 -15.25
CA GLY A 536 -10.73 9.42 -14.41
C GLY A 536 -12.19 9.75 -14.75
N LEU A 537 -12.47 11.05 -15.01
CA LEU A 537 -13.80 11.49 -15.47
C LEU A 537 -14.18 10.93 -16.84
N LEU A 538 -13.20 10.75 -17.74
CA LEU A 538 -13.43 10.16 -19.05
C LEU A 538 -13.72 8.65 -18.96
N ILE A 539 -12.88 7.91 -18.24
CA ILE A 539 -12.96 6.44 -18.13
C ILE A 539 -14.21 5.99 -17.38
N SER A 540 -14.57 6.68 -16.31
CA SER A 540 -15.74 6.30 -15.50
C SER A 540 -17.08 6.48 -16.23
N GLY A 541 -17.15 7.39 -17.21
CA GLY A 541 -18.42 7.85 -17.77
C GLY A 541 -19.37 8.52 -16.75
N LYS A 542 -18.92 8.70 -15.49
CA LYS A 542 -19.66 9.32 -14.39
C LYS A 542 -18.98 10.62 -13.99
N ARG A 543 -19.79 11.65 -13.76
CA ARG A 543 -19.29 12.97 -13.37
C ARG A 543 -19.17 13.10 -11.86
N TYR A 544 -18.21 12.39 -11.24
CA TYR A 544 -18.01 12.40 -9.78
C TYR A 544 -17.77 13.81 -9.24
N ALA A 545 -18.42 14.15 -8.12
CA ALA A 545 -18.31 15.49 -7.54
C ALA A 545 -16.93 15.77 -6.91
N SER A 546 -16.31 14.75 -6.31
CA SER A 546 -14.94 14.77 -5.80
C SER A 546 -13.95 15.23 -6.87
N MET A 547 -13.83 14.46 -7.96
CA MET A 547 -12.93 14.78 -9.06
C MET A 547 -13.20 16.16 -9.67
N VAL A 548 -14.47 16.54 -9.84
CA VAL A 548 -14.84 17.87 -10.37
C VAL A 548 -14.39 18.99 -9.45
N ILE A 549 -14.52 18.84 -8.13
CA ILE A 549 -14.03 19.79 -7.14
C ILE A 549 -12.51 19.85 -7.12
N HIS A 550 -11.83 18.70 -7.09
CA HIS A 550 -10.37 18.69 -7.08
C HIS A 550 -9.83 19.33 -8.36
N LEU A 551 -10.48 19.09 -9.51
CA LEU A 551 -10.16 19.76 -10.77
C LEU A 551 -10.45 21.27 -10.71
N ALA A 552 -11.51 21.70 -10.01
CA ALA A 552 -11.78 23.12 -9.76
C ALA A 552 -10.65 23.78 -8.96
N VAL A 553 -10.12 23.09 -7.94
CA VAL A 553 -8.97 23.56 -7.15
C VAL A 553 -7.71 23.60 -8.00
N VAL A 554 -7.44 22.55 -8.79
CA VAL A 554 -6.31 22.48 -9.72
C VAL A 554 -6.35 23.66 -10.71
N TYR A 555 -7.50 23.92 -11.33
CA TYR A 555 -7.63 25.06 -12.26
C TYR A 555 -7.39 26.42 -11.58
N HIS A 556 -7.70 26.58 -10.30
CA HIS A 556 -7.34 27.80 -9.57
C HIS A 556 -5.82 27.95 -9.47
N TYR A 557 -5.10 26.90 -9.04
CA TYR A 557 -3.64 26.95 -8.92
C TYR A 557 -2.92 27.09 -10.27
N LEU A 558 -3.53 26.62 -11.36
CA LEU A 558 -3.05 26.85 -12.73
C LEU A 558 -3.44 28.24 -13.30
N GLY A 559 -4.05 29.12 -12.50
CA GLY A 559 -4.43 30.48 -12.90
C GLY A 559 -5.70 30.59 -13.76
N ASN A 560 -6.45 29.51 -13.93
CA ASN A 560 -7.71 29.50 -14.68
C ASN A 560 -8.93 29.66 -13.77
N GLU A 561 -9.09 30.89 -13.26
CA GLU A 561 -10.20 31.30 -12.40
C GLU A 561 -11.59 31.02 -12.98
N VAL A 562 -11.74 31.16 -14.31
CA VAL A 562 -13.03 30.97 -14.99
C VAL A 562 -13.46 29.51 -14.90
N MET A 563 -12.57 28.58 -15.23
CA MET A 563 -12.87 27.15 -15.13
C MET A 563 -13.03 26.69 -13.68
N SER A 564 -12.17 27.18 -12.78
CA SER A 564 -12.29 26.89 -11.34
C SER A 564 -13.69 27.20 -10.81
N LYS A 565 -14.18 28.43 -11.02
CA LYS A 565 -15.51 28.86 -10.56
C LYS A 565 -16.64 28.13 -11.27
N LYS A 566 -16.49 27.82 -12.56
CA LYS A 566 -17.48 27.04 -13.32
C LYS A 566 -17.70 25.67 -12.69
N LEU A 567 -16.61 24.93 -12.40
CA LEU A 567 -16.69 23.59 -11.82
C LEU A 567 -17.18 23.62 -10.37
N LEU A 568 -16.73 24.59 -9.56
CA LEU A 568 -17.27 24.79 -8.21
C LEU A 568 -18.79 25.00 -8.23
N ASN A 569 -19.27 25.92 -9.08
CA ASN A 569 -20.69 26.24 -9.17
C ASN A 569 -21.52 25.05 -9.67
N GLU A 570 -20.97 24.23 -10.57
CA GLU A 570 -21.60 22.97 -10.99
C GLU A 570 -21.88 22.07 -9.77
N VAL A 571 -20.87 21.83 -8.92
CA VAL A 571 -21.03 20.96 -7.74
C VAL A 571 -21.96 21.58 -6.70
N ILE A 572 -21.89 22.88 -6.47
CA ILE A 572 -22.83 23.59 -5.58
C ILE A 572 -24.28 23.43 -6.07
N LEU A 573 -24.54 23.59 -7.37
CA LEU A 573 -25.88 23.41 -7.94
C LEU A 573 -26.39 21.98 -7.77
N ARG A 574 -25.53 20.98 -7.98
CA ARG A 574 -25.85 19.57 -7.73
C ARG A 574 -26.19 19.30 -6.26
N ALA A 575 -25.41 19.86 -5.34
CA ALA A 575 -25.66 19.77 -3.91
C ALA A 575 -26.99 20.41 -3.48
N ILE A 576 -27.31 21.59 -4.02
CA ILE A 576 -28.58 22.29 -3.80
C ILE A 576 -29.76 21.48 -4.37
N ASN A 577 -29.56 20.82 -5.51
CA ASN A 577 -30.54 19.94 -6.14
C ASN A 577 -30.67 18.57 -5.44
N GLY A 578 -29.97 18.35 -4.33
CA GLY A 578 -30.17 17.20 -3.46
C GLY A 578 -29.34 15.98 -3.81
N GLU A 579 -28.27 16.11 -4.61
CA GLU A 579 -27.30 15.02 -4.77
C GLU A 579 -26.71 14.65 -3.39
N PRO A 580 -26.73 13.38 -2.97
CA PRO A 580 -26.15 12.94 -1.71
C PRO A 580 -24.61 12.87 -1.79
N GLU A 581 -23.93 12.83 -0.65
CA GLU A 581 -22.48 12.62 -0.54
C GLU A 581 -21.65 13.61 -1.36
N ILE A 582 -21.94 14.91 -1.24
CA ILE A 582 -21.35 15.96 -2.10
C ILE A 582 -20.88 17.19 -1.33
N ASN A 583 -21.43 17.41 -0.14
CA ASN A 583 -21.23 18.67 0.60
C ASN A 583 -19.81 18.77 1.13
N VAL A 584 -19.20 17.64 1.55
CA VAL A 584 -17.79 17.59 1.97
C VAL A 584 -16.82 18.09 0.88
N PHE A 585 -17.06 17.78 -0.40
CA PHE A 585 -16.16 18.18 -1.48
C PHE A 585 -16.23 19.70 -1.72
N VAL A 586 -17.40 20.31 -1.61
CA VAL A 586 -17.48 21.78 -1.64
C VAL A 586 -16.63 22.39 -0.52
N ALA A 587 -16.56 21.75 0.65
CA ALA A 587 -15.67 22.16 1.73
C ALA A 587 -14.18 22.01 1.37
N HIS A 588 -13.79 20.97 0.62
CA HIS A 588 -12.40 20.79 0.14
C HIS A 588 -11.94 22.00 -0.67
N TYR A 589 -12.78 22.49 -1.59
CA TYR A 589 -12.47 23.69 -2.37
C TYR A 589 -12.19 24.89 -1.47
N TYR A 590 -13.12 25.22 -0.57
CA TYR A 590 -12.98 26.38 0.30
C TYR A 590 -11.81 26.25 1.29
N ALA A 591 -11.50 25.05 1.75
CA ALA A 591 -10.33 24.80 2.60
C ALA A 591 -9.03 25.13 1.85
N ARG A 592 -8.89 24.70 0.59
CA ARG A 592 -7.73 25.03 -0.25
C ARG A 592 -7.63 26.52 -0.60
N MET A 593 -8.77 27.20 -0.74
CA MET A 593 -8.82 28.66 -0.93
C MET A 593 -8.58 29.45 0.36
N SER A 594 -8.26 28.79 1.49
CA SER A 594 -8.16 29.41 2.82
C SER A 594 -9.42 30.14 3.30
N ASN A 595 -10.59 29.86 2.70
CA ASN A 595 -11.88 30.39 3.12
C ASN A 595 -12.54 29.44 4.12
N PHE A 596 -11.97 29.36 5.32
CA PHE A 596 -12.39 28.39 6.34
C PHE A 596 -13.83 28.60 6.81
N ASN A 597 -14.37 29.82 6.73
CA ASN A 597 -15.77 30.08 7.09
C ASN A 597 -16.75 29.36 6.18
N GLU A 598 -16.56 29.43 4.86
CA GLU A 598 -17.39 28.66 3.94
C GLU A 598 -17.08 27.16 4.03
N ALA A 599 -15.82 26.76 4.23
CA ALA A 599 -15.48 25.34 4.43
C ALA A 599 -16.27 24.72 5.60
N PHE A 600 -16.29 25.37 6.77
CA PHE A 600 -17.03 24.87 7.93
C PHE A 600 -18.55 24.89 7.74
N LYS A 601 -19.09 25.84 6.98
CA LYS A 601 -20.52 25.86 6.65
C LYS A 601 -20.92 24.62 5.85
N TRP A 602 -20.11 24.22 4.87
CA TRP A 602 -20.35 23.00 4.09
C TRP A 602 -20.09 21.73 4.91
N LEU A 603 -19.06 21.71 5.76
CA LEU A 603 -18.85 20.60 6.71
C LEU A 603 -20.00 20.43 7.71
N ASP A 604 -20.60 21.52 8.19
CA ASP A 604 -21.77 21.46 9.07
C ASP A 604 -22.99 20.87 8.34
N ILE A 605 -23.14 21.13 7.03
CA ILE A 605 -24.18 20.51 6.20
C ILE A 605 -23.89 19.01 6.03
N ALA A 606 -22.66 18.65 5.66
CA ALA A 606 -22.21 17.27 5.52
C ALA A 606 -22.43 16.48 6.81
N TYR A 607 -22.08 17.07 7.96
CA TYR A 607 -22.27 16.46 9.28
C TYR A 607 -23.75 16.21 9.60
N LYS A 608 -24.62 17.20 9.37
CA LYS A 608 -26.07 17.04 9.60
C LYS A 608 -26.71 15.99 8.69
N LYS A 609 -26.16 15.82 7.49
CA LYS A 609 -26.60 14.80 6.52
C LYS A 609 -25.95 13.43 6.76
N HIS A 610 -25.00 13.33 7.68
CA HIS A 610 -24.24 12.10 7.96
C HIS A 610 -23.52 11.56 6.71
N GLU A 611 -22.90 12.46 5.94
CA GLU A 611 -22.13 12.07 4.75
C GLU A 611 -20.96 11.15 5.12
N VAL A 612 -20.82 10.05 4.39
CA VAL A 612 -19.87 8.95 4.68
C VAL A 612 -18.43 9.42 4.59
N ASP A 613 -18.14 10.34 3.67
CA ASP A 613 -16.79 10.84 3.39
C ASP A 613 -16.20 11.68 4.54
N LEU A 614 -17.01 12.08 5.54
CA LEU A 614 -16.48 12.67 6.77
C LEU A 614 -15.63 11.70 7.60
N ILE A 615 -15.63 10.40 7.29
CA ILE A 615 -14.67 9.45 7.86
C ILE A 615 -13.22 9.84 7.55
N TRP A 616 -12.96 10.54 6.44
CA TRP A 616 -11.62 11.02 6.06
C TRP A 616 -11.23 12.33 6.74
N LEU A 617 -12.03 12.87 7.67
CA LEU A 617 -11.80 14.21 8.26
C LEU A 617 -10.37 14.38 8.83
N LYS A 618 -9.78 13.32 9.39
CA LYS A 618 -8.42 13.32 9.98
C LYS A 618 -7.29 13.01 8.99
N SER A 619 -7.61 12.57 7.78
CA SER A 619 -6.64 12.00 6.85
C SER A 619 -6.73 12.57 5.43
N ASP A 620 -7.78 13.32 5.06
CA ASP A 620 -7.87 14.00 3.77
C ASP A 620 -6.97 15.26 3.75
N PRO A 621 -6.13 15.44 2.70
CA PRO A 621 -5.15 16.53 2.65
C PRO A 621 -5.76 17.92 2.48
N ASN A 622 -7.03 18.03 2.10
CA ASN A 622 -7.76 19.28 2.01
C ASN A 622 -8.39 19.65 3.36
N LEU A 623 -8.88 18.66 4.10
CA LEU A 623 -9.52 18.87 5.40
C LEU A 623 -8.51 19.07 6.53
N ILE A 624 -7.33 18.45 6.44
CA ILE A 624 -6.28 18.61 7.45
C ILE A 624 -5.72 20.05 7.51
N LEU A 625 -5.94 20.85 6.47
CA LEU A 625 -5.63 22.30 6.47
C LEU A 625 -6.43 23.07 7.55
N LEU A 626 -7.54 22.50 8.01
CA LEU A 626 -8.41 23.08 9.02
C LEU A 626 -8.00 22.71 10.46
N LYS A 627 -6.98 21.86 10.65
CA LYS A 627 -6.65 21.22 11.94
C LYS A 627 -6.43 22.19 13.11
N ASP A 628 -5.91 23.38 12.80
CA ASP A 628 -5.57 24.42 13.77
C ASP A 628 -6.78 25.30 14.15
N ASP A 629 -7.89 25.21 13.41
CA ASP A 629 -9.13 25.91 13.75
C ASP A 629 -9.90 25.15 14.86
N PRO A 630 -10.32 25.81 15.96
CA PRO A 630 -11.07 25.17 17.03
C PRO A 630 -12.38 24.48 16.60
N ARG A 631 -13.00 24.91 15.48
CA ARG A 631 -14.19 24.26 14.91
C ARG A 631 -13.89 22.85 14.41
N TYR A 632 -12.69 22.61 13.88
CA TYR A 632 -12.26 21.29 13.41
C TYR A 632 -12.24 20.29 14.57
N GLN A 633 -11.59 20.65 15.68
CA GLN A 633 -11.53 19.81 16.88
C GLN A 633 -12.91 19.50 17.44
N ARG A 634 -13.83 20.48 17.41
CA ARG A 634 -15.24 20.26 17.79
C ARG A 634 -15.95 19.29 16.85
N LEU A 635 -15.72 19.39 15.54
CA LEU A 635 -16.30 18.48 14.55
C LEU A 635 -15.76 17.06 14.73
N CYS A 636 -14.45 16.89 14.89
CA CYS A 636 -13.83 15.60 15.19
C CYS A 636 -14.42 14.96 16.46
N LYS A 637 -14.65 15.76 17.51
CA LYS A 637 -15.31 15.30 18.74
C LYS A 637 -16.75 14.87 18.50
N LYS A 638 -17.52 15.62 17.71
CA LYS A 638 -18.91 15.30 17.37
C LYS A 638 -19.04 14.00 16.57
N ILE A 639 -18.10 13.74 15.67
CA ILE A 639 -18.04 12.51 14.87
C ILE A 639 -17.52 11.32 15.70
N GLY A 640 -16.70 11.57 16.73
CA GLY A 640 -16.29 10.55 17.68
C GLY A 640 -14.83 10.08 17.54
N PHE A 641 -14.00 10.82 16.81
CA PHE A 641 -12.59 10.49 16.58
C PHE A 641 -11.71 10.46 17.86
N LEU A 642 -12.16 11.06 18.96
CA LEU A 642 -11.36 11.23 20.20
C LEU A 642 -11.37 10.02 21.14
N ASN A 643 -12.05 8.92 20.79
CA ASN A 643 -12.34 7.81 21.72
C ASN A 643 -11.60 6.49 21.43
N LEU A 644 -10.58 6.50 20.57
CA LEU A 644 -9.78 5.32 20.27
C LEU A 644 -8.32 5.62 20.64
N LYS A 645 -7.80 4.84 21.60
CA LYS A 645 -6.42 4.86 22.06
C LYS A 645 -5.66 3.71 21.42
#